data_AF-A0A970AD72-F1
#
_entry.id   AF-A0A970AD72-F1
#
_cell.length_a   1.000
_cell.length_b   1.000
_cell.length_c   1.000
_cell.angle_alpha   90.00
_cell.angle_beta   90.00
_cell.angle_gamma   90.00
#
_symmetry.space_group_name_H-M   'P 1'
#
loop_
_entity.id
_entity.type
_entity.pdbx_description
1 polymer ?
#
loop_
_entity_poly.entity_id
_entity_poly.type
_entity_poly.pdbx_seq_one_letter_code
_entity_poly.pdbx_strand_id
1 'polypeptide(L)'
;MPKQNWRKVMVIGSGPIIIGQAAEFDYAGTQACRALREEGIQTVLVNSNPATIMTDREIADKIYIEPLTLEFLERIIEKERPDGLLATMGGQTGLNLAFQLARAGVLERCGVTLLGTSLASISRAEDRELFRSLMQEINEPVPASTIVSRVEEALNFAQEIGYPVIIRPAFTLGGTGGGIAHNEQELRLIAQSGLQASMIGQILVEKSVAGWKEIEFEVLRDGSGNSIAVCHMENMDPVGIHTGDSIVVAPCQTLTQKEIQVLRASALKIVEALGIEGGCNVQYALHPERLEYVVIEVNPRLSRSSALASKATGYPIAKIATKIAIGYTLPELSNALTGKTSACFEPTLDYVVVKIPRWPFDKFSDADRTIGTQMKATGEVMGLGRNLETALLKAVRSLETKAFGLLNPDLESLNDQEIELKCRKPEDNQLFVMAEAFRRGWTIERINSLNQWNPYFLQKIKNIVSMAQKLQAHPWDVLVLKKAKKMGYADMEIARLWGTTEQEVYDFRQKNGLRTVFKMVDTCAGEFEAGTPYFYSSYDEEDEGEVGYRRKVVVLGSGPIRIGQGIEFDYCSVHAVKALRRAGVESIIINNNPETVSTDFDTADRLYFEPLTLEDVCAVLEKEKPEGVIVQFGGQTAIGLCKGLKARGYNILGTSVEDTDRAEERGLFDEVLQAIGAKRPRGGCVSALREAEELAAEIGYPLIVRPSYVLGGRAMQIVYDLPQLREVLTKALQEFPGQQIWLDQYLLGQEVEVDAISDGDTVCIPGIMEHLERAGIHSGDSIAVYPPQTISDKKQAEIVDLTVAIARSINIKGLLNIQYVIYQDEVYVLEVNPRSSRTVPFLSKVTGVPIVDLATRVILGQSLASQGINNGLWPVGDKVAVKAPVFSFSKLLLVEPSLGPEMKSTGEVMGIDYQYQKALYKALLAVGLRMSVHGTLLATLADRDKEEGLKLVERFYKLGFRIIATKGTAQRIRQAGIEVTTVEKLHAGSEEIPEKIRQGQVQCVLNTTTHGRKIASDGFAIRRAAVEQGIPCFTSLDTAEAWLKVLELNSPSLIAI
;
A
#
# COMPACT_ATOMS: atom_id res chain seq x y z
N MET A 1 -7.55 -36.33 -5.57
CA MET A 1 -6.41 -37.27 -5.79
C MET A 1 -5.90 -37.74 -4.43
N PRO A 2 -5.32 -38.94 -4.26
CA PRO A 2 -4.67 -39.29 -2.99
C PRO A 2 -3.52 -38.32 -2.70
N LYS A 3 -3.21 -38.06 -1.42
CA LYS A 3 -2.08 -37.23 -0.96
C LYS A 3 -0.83 -37.58 -1.77
N GLN A 4 -0.44 -36.70 -2.70
CA GLN A 4 0.80 -36.89 -3.45
C GLN A 4 1.96 -36.56 -2.51
N ASN A 5 3.00 -37.38 -2.51
CA ASN A 5 4.18 -37.17 -1.69
C ASN A 5 5.07 -36.07 -2.30
N TRP A 6 4.64 -34.82 -2.18
CA TRP A 6 5.45 -33.65 -2.51
C TRP A 6 6.62 -33.54 -1.52
N ARG A 7 7.84 -33.40 -2.02
CA ARG A 7 9.02 -33.22 -1.17
C ARG A 7 9.43 -31.76 -1.15
N LYS A 8 9.35 -31.09 -2.31
CA LYS A 8 9.75 -29.69 -2.46
C LYS A 8 8.75 -28.92 -3.32
N VAL A 9 8.25 -27.81 -2.81
CA VAL A 9 7.34 -26.91 -3.52
C VAL A 9 7.94 -25.51 -3.59
N MET A 10 7.90 -24.91 -4.79
CA MET A 10 8.23 -23.52 -5.01
C MET A 10 6.99 -22.65 -4.92
N VAL A 11 7.04 -21.55 -4.17
CA VAL A 11 5.96 -20.55 -4.03
C VAL A 11 6.44 -19.25 -4.67
N ILE A 12 5.62 -18.66 -5.55
CA ILE A 12 5.89 -17.36 -6.18
C ILE A 12 5.17 -16.27 -5.39
N GLY A 13 5.92 -15.26 -4.95
CA GLY A 13 5.40 -14.03 -4.33
C GLY A 13 4.85 -13.02 -5.33
N SER A 14 4.25 -11.95 -4.82
CA SER A 14 3.69 -10.87 -5.65
C SER A 14 4.73 -9.86 -6.14
N GLY A 15 5.88 -9.75 -5.48
CA GLY A 15 6.86 -8.70 -5.71
C GLY A 15 6.57 -7.45 -4.88
N PRO A 16 6.91 -6.25 -5.37
CA PRO A 16 6.71 -5.00 -4.63
C PRO A 16 5.22 -4.65 -4.48
N ILE A 17 4.93 -3.85 -3.46
CA ILE A 17 3.60 -3.26 -3.23
C ILE A 17 3.33 -2.17 -4.27
N ILE A 18 2.24 -2.34 -5.02
CA ILE A 18 1.73 -1.38 -6.01
C ILE A 18 0.21 -1.22 -5.88
N ILE A 19 -0.33 -0.11 -6.36
CA ILE A 19 -1.80 0.08 -6.42
C ILE A 19 -2.41 -1.08 -7.23
N GLY A 20 -3.33 -1.83 -6.61
CA GLY A 20 -3.96 -3.02 -7.18
C GLY A 20 -3.35 -4.36 -6.73
N GLN A 21 -2.14 -4.36 -6.17
CA GLN A 21 -1.47 -5.57 -5.68
C GLN A 21 -0.60 -5.22 -4.45
N ALA A 22 -1.17 -5.37 -3.26
CA ALA A 22 -0.58 -4.87 -2.02
C ALA A 22 -0.23 -6.00 -1.02
N ALA A 23 -0.47 -5.78 0.27
CA ALA A 23 0.01 -6.64 1.35
C ALA A 23 -0.76 -7.95 1.47
N GLU A 24 -1.93 -8.07 0.84
CA GLU A 24 -2.78 -9.26 0.85
C GLU A 24 -2.02 -10.53 0.41
N PHE A 25 -0.99 -10.36 -0.43
CA PHE A 25 -0.16 -11.44 -0.94
C PHE A 25 1.03 -11.80 -0.04
N ASP A 26 1.49 -10.91 0.83
CA ASP A 26 2.40 -11.30 1.92
C ASP A 26 1.67 -12.16 2.94
N TYR A 27 0.45 -11.76 3.31
CA TYR A 27 -0.43 -12.59 4.15
C TYR A 27 -0.68 -13.97 3.53
N ALA A 28 -1.14 -14.01 2.28
CA ALA A 28 -1.40 -15.27 1.57
C ALA A 28 -0.14 -16.14 1.40
N GLY A 29 0.97 -15.54 0.98
CA GLY A 29 2.25 -16.24 0.79
C GLY A 29 2.83 -16.77 2.11
N THR A 30 2.70 -16.02 3.20
CA THR A 30 3.09 -16.46 4.55
C THR A 30 2.26 -17.66 5.00
N GLN A 31 0.94 -17.59 4.84
CA GLN A 31 0.04 -18.70 5.16
C GLN A 31 0.33 -19.95 4.31
N ALA A 32 0.60 -19.78 3.02
CA ALA A 32 0.97 -20.89 2.14
C ALA A 32 2.27 -21.58 2.57
N CYS A 33 3.33 -20.81 2.85
CA CYS A 33 4.61 -21.38 3.28
C CYS A 33 4.48 -22.13 4.62
N ARG A 34 3.71 -21.57 5.57
CA ARG A 34 3.41 -22.24 6.85
C ARG A 34 2.63 -23.53 6.64
N ALA A 35 1.60 -23.52 5.81
CA ALA A 35 0.78 -24.69 5.50
C ALA A 35 1.60 -25.83 4.88
N LEU A 36 2.51 -25.52 3.96
CA LEU A 36 3.41 -26.52 3.35
C LEU A 36 4.39 -27.09 4.38
N ARG A 37 4.94 -26.24 5.25
CA ARG A 37 5.86 -26.67 6.31
C ARG A 37 5.18 -27.55 7.36
N GLU A 38 3.93 -27.27 7.73
CA GLU A 38 3.12 -28.14 8.61
C GLU A 38 3.02 -29.58 8.07
N GLU A 39 3.03 -29.74 6.74
CA GLU A 39 2.97 -31.03 6.06
C GLU A 39 4.35 -31.67 5.82
N GLY A 40 5.43 -31.05 6.33
CA GLY A 40 6.81 -31.53 6.17
C GLY A 40 7.37 -31.34 4.76
N ILE A 41 6.76 -30.47 3.94
CA ILE A 41 7.20 -30.18 2.57
C ILE A 41 8.26 -29.08 2.60
N GLN A 42 9.38 -29.31 1.91
CA GLN A 42 10.41 -28.29 1.74
C GLN A 42 9.91 -27.16 0.85
N THR A 43 10.13 -25.92 1.27
CA THR A 43 9.60 -24.73 0.61
C THR A 43 10.70 -23.88 0.00
N VAL A 44 10.53 -23.53 -1.28
CA VAL A 44 11.37 -22.55 -1.99
C VAL A 44 10.53 -21.33 -2.29
N LEU A 45 10.80 -20.21 -1.64
CA LEU A 45 10.08 -18.96 -1.88
C LEU A 45 10.88 -18.03 -2.78
N VAL A 46 10.22 -17.42 -3.76
CA VAL A 46 10.81 -16.35 -4.58
C VAL A 46 9.95 -15.09 -4.49
N ASN A 47 10.53 -14.00 -3.99
CA ASN A 47 9.87 -12.69 -3.90
C ASN A 47 10.91 -11.57 -3.84
N SER A 48 10.76 -10.52 -4.66
CA SER A 48 11.71 -9.40 -4.69
C SER A 48 11.55 -8.39 -3.55
N ASN A 49 10.42 -8.42 -2.82
CA ASN A 49 10.12 -7.44 -1.77
C ASN A 49 10.71 -7.86 -0.41
N PRO A 50 11.69 -7.11 0.14
CA PRO A 50 12.37 -7.45 1.39
C PRO A 50 11.53 -7.16 2.65
N ALA A 51 10.45 -6.39 2.54
CA ALA A 51 9.63 -5.96 3.67
C ALA A 51 8.54 -6.97 4.06
N THR A 52 8.53 -8.14 3.43
CA THR A 52 7.48 -9.14 3.59
C THR A 52 7.84 -10.19 4.65
N ILE A 53 6.88 -10.58 5.49
CA ILE A 53 7.06 -11.65 6.48
C ILE A 53 7.33 -12.98 5.78
N MET A 54 6.76 -13.24 4.60
CA MET A 54 7.03 -14.48 3.87
C MET A 54 8.52 -14.67 3.55
N THR A 55 9.28 -13.59 3.39
CA THR A 55 10.74 -13.64 3.16
C THR A 55 11.59 -13.77 4.44
N ASP A 56 10.97 -13.99 5.59
CA ASP A 56 11.67 -14.38 6.81
C ASP A 56 12.28 -15.78 6.68
N ARG A 57 13.53 -15.95 7.14
CA ARG A 57 14.23 -17.25 7.16
C ARG A 57 13.47 -18.35 7.92
N GLU A 58 12.59 -17.98 8.85
CA GLU A 58 11.77 -18.92 9.60
C GLU A 58 10.48 -19.33 8.89
N ILE A 59 10.15 -18.76 7.71
CA ILE A 59 8.90 -19.05 7.00
C ILE A 59 9.11 -20.09 5.88
N ALA A 60 10.18 -19.97 5.10
CA ALA A 60 10.52 -20.94 4.04
C ALA A 60 11.95 -21.51 4.20
N ASP A 61 12.20 -22.70 3.65
CA ASP A 61 13.51 -23.38 3.77
C ASP A 61 14.59 -22.75 2.89
N LYS A 62 14.19 -22.25 1.71
CA LYS A 62 15.03 -21.49 0.78
C LYS A 62 14.28 -20.25 0.36
N ILE A 63 14.94 -19.10 0.43
CA ILE A 63 14.34 -17.80 0.11
C ILE A 63 15.23 -17.12 -0.92
N TYR A 64 14.63 -16.74 -2.02
CA TYR A 64 15.24 -15.98 -3.09
C TYR A 64 14.60 -14.59 -3.15
N ILE A 65 15.36 -13.60 -2.67
CA ILE A 65 15.04 -12.19 -2.91
C ILE A 65 15.70 -11.79 -4.22
N GLU A 66 15.00 -12.12 -5.31
CA GLU A 66 15.48 -11.98 -6.69
C GLU A 66 14.37 -11.39 -7.58
N PRO A 67 14.72 -10.79 -8.74
CA PRO A 67 13.75 -10.30 -9.70
C PRO A 67 12.74 -11.38 -10.12
N LEU A 68 11.46 -11.01 -10.14
CA LEU A 68 10.37 -11.89 -10.56
C LEU A 68 10.24 -11.88 -12.10
N THR A 69 11.24 -12.45 -12.78
CA THR A 69 11.27 -12.59 -14.25
C THR A 69 11.43 -14.05 -14.68
N LEU A 70 11.05 -14.36 -15.92
CA LEU A 70 11.20 -15.70 -16.49
C LEU A 70 12.63 -16.23 -16.34
N GLU A 71 13.64 -15.43 -16.66
CA GLU A 71 15.05 -15.85 -16.67
C GLU A 71 15.56 -16.21 -15.26
N PHE A 72 15.16 -15.43 -14.25
CA PHE A 72 15.55 -15.70 -12.87
C PHE A 72 14.81 -16.91 -12.29
N LEU A 73 13.51 -17.02 -12.55
CA LEU A 73 12.72 -18.17 -12.09
C LEU A 73 13.19 -19.47 -12.75
N GLU A 74 13.52 -19.46 -14.04
CA GLU A 74 14.09 -20.62 -14.73
C GLU A 74 15.38 -21.09 -14.05
N ARG A 75 16.32 -20.19 -13.77
CA ARG A 75 17.58 -20.52 -13.07
C ARG A 75 17.34 -21.08 -11.67
N ILE A 76 16.38 -20.53 -10.93
CA ILE A 76 16.02 -21.03 -9.59
C ILE A 76 15.41 -22.42 -9.69
N ILE A 77 14.52 -22.66 -10.65
CA ILE A 77 13.88 -23.97 -10.88
C ILE A 77 14.93 -25.01 -11.29
N GLU A 78 15.86 -24.67 -12.18
CA GLU A 78 16.93 -25.57 -12.60
C GLU A 78 17.87 -25.95 -11.44
N LYS A 79 18.12 -25.01 -10.54
CA LYS A 79 18.97 -25.20 -9.36
C LYS A 79 18.28 -25.99 -8.25
N GLU A 80 17.06 -25.59 -7.89
CA GLU A 80 16.35 -26.14 -6.74
C GLU A 80 15.57 -27.41 -7.06
N ARG A 81 15.19 -27.62 -8.34
CA ARG A 81 14.40 -28.77 -8.82
C ARG A 81 13.17 -29.03 -7.93
N PRO A 82 12.23 -28.07 -7.80
CA PRO A 82 10.99 -28.30 -7.06
C PRO A 82 10.09 -29.32 -7.77
N ASP A 83 9.34 -30.12 -7.01
CA ASP A 83 8.36 -31.06 -7.56
C ASP A 83 7.10 -30.31 -8.03
N GLY A 84 6.74 -29.25 -7.30
CA GLY A 84 5.54 -28.45 -7.53
C GLY A 84 5.80 -26.95 -7.52
N LEU A 85 4.97 -26.20 -8.24
CA LEU A 85 4.96 -24.73 -8.29
C LEU A 85 3.59 -24.21 -7.86
N LEU A 86 3.55 -23.36 -6.84
CA LEU A 86 2.33 -22.69 -6.37
C LEU A 86 2.37 -21.21 -6.77
N ALA A 87 1.54 -20.84 -7.75
CA ALA A 87 1.52 -19.50 -8.36
C ALA A 87 0.30 -18.66 -7.96
N THR A 88 -0.72 -19.28 -7.34
CA THR A 88 -2.01 -18.66 -6.98
C THR A 88 -1.95 -17.76 -5.73
N MET A 89 -0.76 -17.64 -5.11
CA MET A 89 -0.50 -16.84 -3.91
C MET A 89 0.16 -15.49 -4.23
N GLY A 90 0.64 -15.31 -5.47
CA GLY A 90 1.45 -14.14 -5.89
C GLY A 90 0.69 -13.12 -6.73
N GLY A 91 -0.63 -13.07 -6.62
CA GLY A 91 -1.47 -12.16 -7.42
C GLY A 91 -1.33 -12.39 -8.92
N GLN A 92 -1.44 -11.33 -9.71
CA GLN A 92 -1.31 -11.42 -11.16
C GLN A 92 0.13 -11.72 -11.58
N THR A 93 1.12 -11.21 -10.84
CA THR A 93 2.55 -11.49 -11.07
C THR A 93 2.80 -13.00 -11.08
N GLY A 94 2.29 -13.72 -10.07
CA GLY A 94 2.43 -15.17 -9.95
C GLY A 94 1.84 -15.93 -11.15
N LEU A 95 0.59 -15.62 -11.52
CA LEU A 95 -0.08 -16.27 -12.66
C LEU A 95 0.64 -16.01 -13.99
N ASN A 96 1.04 -14.75 -14.24
CA ASN A 96 1.74 -14.37 -15.46
C ASN A 96 3.09 -15.13 -15.59
N LEU A 97 3.83 -15.26 -14.49
CA LEU A 97 5.10 -15.99 -14.49
C LEU A 97 4.91 -17.49 -14.68
N ALA A 98 3.88 -18.08 -14.07
CA ALA A 98 3.55 -19.50 -14.29
C ALA A 98 3.22 -19.75 -15.77
N PHE A 99 2.45 -18.86 -16.40
CA PHE A 99 2.16 -18.92 -17.83
C PHE A 99 3.42 -18.78 -18.70
N GLN A 100 4.29 -17.82 -18.39
CA GLN A 100 5.55 -17.63 -19.11
C GLN A 100 6.47 -18.85 -18.98
N LEU A 101 6.61 -19.42 -17.78
CA LEU A 101 7.41 -20.62 -17.52
C LEU A 101 6.89 -21.84 -18.28
N ALA A 102 5.56 -22.03 -18.29
CA ALA A 102 4.93 -23.12 -19.02
C ALA A 102 5.13 -22.97 -20.53
N ARG A 103 4.89 -21.77 -21.07
CA ARG A 103 5.06 -21.46 -22.50
C ARG A 103 6.51 -21.59 -22.95
N ALA A 104 7.46 -21.24 -22.09
CA ALA A 104 8.89 -21.43 -22.33
C ALA A 104 9.33 -22.90 -22.20
N GLY A 105 8.44 -23.81 -21.80
CA GLY A 105 8.72 -25.24 -21.61
C GLY A 105 9.56 -25.56 -20.38
N VAL A 106 9.77 -24.60 -19.47
CA VAL A 106 10.63 -24.76 -18.28
C VAL A 106 10.06 -25.82 -17.34
N LEU A 107 8.74 -25.77 -17.09
CA LEU A 107 8.04 -26.67 -16.17
C LEU A 107 8.17 -28.13 -16.64
N GLU A 108 7.93 -28.39 -17.93
CA GLU A 108 8.06 -29.73 -18.52
C GLU A 108 9.51 -30.22 -18.51
N ARG A 109 10.46 -29.39 -18.96
CA ARG A 109 11.91 -29.73 -18.96
C ARG A 109 12.44 -30.06 -17.57
N CYS A 110 11.91 -29.42 -16.54
CA CYS A 110 12.37 -29.60 -15.17
C CYS A 110 11.51 -30.56 -14.35
N GLY A 111 10.43 -31.10 -14.91
CA GLY A 111 9.51 -32.01 -14.20
C GLY A 111 8.71 -31.33 -13.08
N VAL A 112 8.42 -30.04 -13.21
CA VAL A 112 7.69 -29.26 -12.20
C VAL A 112 6.20 -29.26 -12.51
N THR A 113 5.38 -29.64 -11.54
CA THR A 113 3.91 -29.62 -11.66
C THR A 113 3.34 -28.31 -11.15
N LEU A 114 2.48 -27.64 -11.92
CA LEU A 114 1.73 -26.48 -11.41
C LEU A 114 0.65 -26.97 -10.43
N LEU A 115 0.69 -26.49 -9.19
CA LEU A 115 -0.20 -26.89 -8.09
C LEU A 115 -1.44 -26.00 -7.98
N GLY A 116 -2.55 -26.59 -7.56
CA GLY A 116 -3.84 -25.91 -7.44
C GLY A 116 -4.47 -25.70 -8.81
N THR A 117 -4.84 -24.46 -9.14
CA THR A 117 -5.50 -24.16 -10.40
C THR A 117 -4.61 -24.46 -11.61
N SER A 118 -5.11 -25.28 -12.53
CA SER A 118 -4.38 -25.68 -13.74
C SER A 118 -4.12 -24.51 -14.69
N LEU A 119 -3.10 -24.64 -15.56
CA LEU A 119 -2.82 -23.62 -16.57
C LEU A 119 -4.00 -23.41 -17.54
N ALA A 120 -4.69 -24.50 -17.91
CA ALA A 120 -5.87 -24.42 -18.76
C ALA A 120 -7.01 -23.65 -18.08
N SER A 121 -7.22 -23.88 -16.78
CA SER A 121 -8.20 -23.17 -15.97
C SER A 121 -7.86 -21.68 -15.83
N ILE A 122 -6.59 -21.35 -15.58
CA ILE A 122 -6.10 -19.96 -15.53
C ILE A 122 -6.34 -19.28 -16.88
N SER A 123 -5.93 -19.90 -17.99
CA SER A 123 -6.14 -19.33 -19.33
C SER A 123 -7.62 -19.16 -19.67
N ARG A 124 -8.50 -20.10 -19.30
CA ARG A 124 -9.94 -19.98 -19.54
C ARG A 124 -10.62 -18.90 -18.71
N ALA A 125 -10.10 -18.57 -17.53
CA ALA A 125 -10.63 -17.51 -16.68
C ALA A 125 -10.10 -16.12 -17.06
N GLU A 126 -8.81 -16.01 -17.42
CA GLU A 126 -8.15 -14.74 -17.72
C GLU A 126 -8.35 -14.29 -19.18
N ASP A 127 -8.45 -15.23 -20.13
CA ASP A 127 -8.79 -14.92 -21.52
C ASP A 127 -10.30 -14.71 -21.64
N ARG A 128 -10.68 -13.52 -22.11
CA ARG A 128 -12.09 -13.09 -22.13
C ARG A 128 -12.95 -13.87 -23.13
N GLU A 129 -12.38 -14.28 -24.25
CA GLU A 129 -13.13 -15.04 -25.26
C GLU A 129 -13.34 -16.47 -24.79
N LEU A 130 -12.31 -17.09 -24.18
CA LEU A 130 -12.43 -18.40 -23.56
C LEU A 130 -13.41 -18.38 -22.39
N PHE A 131 -13.36 -17.33 -21.56
CA PHE A 131 -14.28 -17.14 -20.43
C PHE A 131 -15.71 -17.01 -20.92
N ARG A 132 -15.95 -16.12 -21.90
CA ARG A 132 -17.28 -15.93 -22.51
C ARG A 132 -17.82 -17.22 -23.12
N SER A 133 -16.99 -17.93 -23.89
CA SER A 133 -17.36 -19.20 -24.51
C SER A 133 -17.76 -20.23 -23.46
N LEU A 134 -17.01 -20.31 -22.35
CA LEU A 134 -17.34 -21.17 -21.23
C LEU A 134 -18.67 -20.75 -20.57
N MET A 135 -18.88 -19.46 -20.29
CA MET A 135 -20.13 -18.97 -19.70
C MET A 135 -21.34 -19.32 -20.58
N GLN A 136 -21.21 -19.21 -21.91
CA GLN A 136 -22.24 -19.65 -22.87
C GLN A 136 -22.47 -21.16 -22.83
N GLU A 137 -21.40 -21.98 -22.78
CA GLU A 137 -21.49 -23.44 -22.66
C GLU A 137 -22.28 -23.87 -21.43
N ILE A 138 -22.03 -23.21 -20.28
CA ILE A 138 -22.72 -23.52 -19.03
C ILE A 138 -24.01 -22.74 -18.84
N ASN A 139 -24.44 -21.92 -19.80
CA ASN A 139 -25.64 -21.07 -19.71
C ASN A 139 -25.62 -20.09 -18.53
N GLU A 140 -24.48 -19.47 -18.24
CA GLU A 140 -24.36 -18.34 -17.33
C GLU A 140 -24.39 -17.01 -18.10
N PRO A 141 -25.12 -16.00 -17.61
CA PRO A 141 -25.26 -14.72 -18.29
C PRO A 141 -23.97 -13.90 -18.15
N VAL A 142 -23.48 -13.38 -19.28
CA VAL A 142 -22.41 -12.37 -19.33
C VAL A 142 -22.93 -11.16 -20.09
N PRO A 143 -22.38 -9.95 -19.85
CA PRO A 143 -22.78 -8.79 -20.62
C PRO A 143 -22.54 -9.02 -22.13
N ALA A 144 -23.43 -8.48 -22.96
CA ALA A 144 -23.25 -8.53 -24.41
C ALA A 144 -21.97 -7.79 -24.80
N SER A 145 -21.01 -8.47 -25.42
CA SER A 145 -19.71 -7.89 -25.74
C SER A 145 -19.16 -8.34 -27.11
N THR A 146 -18.13 -7.66 -27.59
CA THR A 146 -17.36 -8.05 -28.77
C THR A 146 -15.93 -7.51 -28.70
N ILE A 147 -14.98 -8.23 -29.29
CA ILE A 147 -13.59 -7.79 -29.42
C ILE A 147 -13.42 -7.10 -30.76
N VAL A 148 -12.82 -5.90 -30.74
CA VAL A 148 -12.60 -5.09 -31.94
C VAL A 148 -11.17 -4.59 -32.02
N SER A 149 -10.71 -4.39 -33.25
CA SER A 149 -9.38 -3.82 -33.54
C SER A 149 -9.47 -2.45 -34.22
N ARG A 150 -10.69 -1.96 -34.48
CA ARG A 150 -10.95 -0.66 -35.09
C ARG A 150 -12.07 0.07 -34.37
N VAL A 151 -12.00 1.40 -34.35
CA VAL A 151 -13.01 2.23 -33.70
C VAL A 151 -14.38 2.06 -34.35
N GLU A 152 -14.42 1.91 -35.67
CA GLU A 152 -15.64 1.72 -36.45
C GLU A 152 -16.38 0.42 -36.08
N GLU A 153 -15.65 -0.65 -35.77
CA GLU A 153 -16.23 -1.90 -35.28
C GLU A 153 -16.86 -1.70 -33.89
N ALA A 154 -16.23 -0.90 -33.02
CA ALA A 154 -16.80 -0.53 -31.72
C ALA A 154 -18.12 0.24 -31.88
N LEU A 155 -18.15 1.22 -32.78
CA LEU A 155 -19.32 2.05 -33.05
C LEU A 155 -20.48 1.21 -33.61
N ASN A 156 -20.20 0.30 -34.55
CA ASN A 156 -21.20 -0.60 -35.12
C ASN A 156 -21.83 -1.49 -34.04
N PHE A 157 -21.01 -2.07 -33.17
CA PHE A 157 -21.52 -2.89 -32.08
C PHE A 157 -22.35 -2.07 -31.09
N ALA A 158 -21.90 -0.88 -30.71
CA ALA A 158 -22.64 0.00 -29.80
C ALA A 158 -23.98 0.48 -30.39
N GLN A 159 -24.11 0.60 -31.71
CA GLN A 159 -25.39 0.87 -32.37
C GLN A 159 -26.36 -0.32 -32.28
N GLU A 160 -25.85 -1.56 -32.28
CA GLU A 160 -26.65 -2.78 -32.12
C GLU A 160 -27.16 -2.95 -30.68
N ILE A 161 -26.28 -2.81 -29.68
CA ILE A 161 -26.59 -3.09 -28.27
C ILE A 161 -27.08 -1.86 -27.48
N GLY A 162 -26.90 -0.66 -28.05
CA GLY A 162 -27.22 0.63 -27.45
C GLY A 162 -26.25 1.08 -26.34
N TYR A 163 -26.14 2.38 -26.13
CA TYR A 163 -25.36 3.00 -25.05
C TYR A 163 -26.04 2.87 -23.66
N PRO A 164 -25.30 3.04 -22.54
CA PRO A 164 -23.84 3.15 -22.47
C PRO A 164 -23.13 1.81 -22.73
N VAL A 165 -21.89 1.89 -23.22
CA VAL A 165 -20.99 0.74 -23.43
C VAL A 165 -19.69 0.95 -22.66
N ILE A 166 -19.08 -0.15 -22.21
CA ILE A 166 -17.79 -0.16 -21.53
C ILE A 166 -16.73 -0.60 -22.52
N ILE A 167 -15.61 0.11 -22.55
CA ILE A 167 -14.42 -0.20 -23.33
C ILE A 167 -13.36 -0.71 -22.37
N ARG A 168 -12.78 -1.87 -22.67
CA ARG A 168 -11.69 -2.47 -21.87
C ARG A 168 -10.57 -2.94 -22.81
N PRO A 169 -9.41 -2.28 -22.82
CA PRO A 169 -8.29 -2.69 -23.65
C PRO A 169 -7.75 -4.06 -23.28
N ALA A 170 -7.28 -4.81 -24.26
CA ALA A 170 -6.66 -6.11 -24.04
C ALA A 170 -5.26 -5.96 -23.43
N PHE A 171 -4.90 -6.87 -22.51
CA PHE A 171 -3.59 -6.92 -21.85
C PHE A 171 -3.18 -5.65 -21.09
N THR A 172 -4.13 -4.83 -20.64
CA THR A 172 -3.84 -3.69 -19.75
C THR A 172 -4.19 -4.01 -18.31
N LEU A 173 -3.41 -3.46 -17.35
CA LEU A 173 -3.63 -3.68 -15.92
C LEU A 173 -4.59 -2.63 -15.36
N GLY A 174 -5.55 -3.06 -14.54
CA GLY A 174 -6.48 -2.21 -13.78
C GLY A 174 -7.11 -1.08 -14.61
N GLY A 175 -7.78 -1.41 -15.71
CA GLY A 175 -8.63 -0.49 -16.47
C GLY A 175 -7.91 0.55 -17.34
N THR A 176 -6.57 0.52 -17.48
CA THR A 176 -5.84 1.52 -18.29
C THR A 176 -6.32 1.52 -19.75
N GLY A 177 -6.66 2.73 -20.25
CA GLY A 177 -7.21 2.97 -21.59
C GLY A 177 -8.68 2.55 -21.76
N GLY A 178 -9.32 2.05 -20.69
CA GLY A 178 -10.74 1.74 -20.66
C GLY A 178 -11.60 2.91 -20.19
N GLY A 179 -12.91 2.72 -20.27
CA GLY A 179 -13.88 3.74 -19.83
C GLY A 179 -15.31 3.37 -20.18
N ILE A 180 -16.25 4.19 -19.75
CA ILE A 180 -17.67 4.07 -20.09
C ILE A 180 -17.98 5.16 -21.11
N ALA A 181 -18.53 4.77 -22.26
CA ALA A 181 -19.04 5.69 -23.26
C ALA A 181 -20.57 5.73 -23.19
N HIS A 182 -21.12 6.92 -22.97
CA HIS A 182 -22.56 7.17 -22.93
C HIS A 182 -23.13 7.56 -24.29
N ASN A 183 -22.27 7.87 -25.26
CA ASN A 183 -22.64 8.27 -26.61
C ASN A 183 -21.51 7.96 -27.60
N GLU A 184 -21.79 8.17 -28.89
CA GLU A 184 -20.87 7.90 -29.99
C GLU A 184 -19.58 8.73 -29.93
N GLN A 185 -19.66 9.99 -29.50
CA GLN A 185 -18.48 10.87 -29.40
C GLN A 185 -17.50 10.37 -28.34
N GLU A 186 -18.02 10.03 -27.16
CA GLU A 186 -17.25 9.43 -26.08
C GLU A 186 -16.66 8.08 -26.51
N LEU A 187 -17.44 7.22 -27.17
CA LEU A 187 -16.96 5.92 -27.64
C LEU A 187 -15.79 6.06 -28.61
N ARG A 188 -15.86 7.00 -29.56
CA ARG A 188 -14.77 7.23 -30.51
C ARG A 188 -13.48 7.61 -29.77
N LEU A 189 -13.56 8.50 -28.79
CA LEU A 189 -12.40 8.93 -27.99
C LEU A 189 -11.83 7.79 -27.14
N ILE A 190 -12.69 7.10 -26.39
CA ILE A 190 -12.28 6.03 -25.48
C ILE A 190 -11.78 4.82 -26.26
N ALA A 191 -12.45 4.41 -27.34
CA ALA A 191 -12.00 3.30 -28.17
C ALA A 191 -10.65 3.59 -28.83
N GLN A 192 -10.42 4.82 -29.30
CA GLN A 192 -9.14 5.21 -29.88
C GLN A 192 -8.02 5.19 -28.84
N SER A 193 -8.26 5.77 -27.66
CA SER A 193 -7.31 5.72 -26.54
C SER A 193 -7.05 4.27 -26.09
N GLY A 194 -8.10 3.45 -26.02
CA GLY A 194 -8.01 2.05 -25.61
C GLY A 194 -7.24 1.18 -26.60
N LEU A 195 -7.45 1.36 -27.90
CA LEU A 195 -6.67 0.66 -28.93
C LEU A 195 -5.20 1.06 -28.90
N GLN A 196 -4.89 2.33 -28.63
CA GLN A 196 -3.51 2.80 -28.45
C GLN A 196 -2.87 2.26 -27.15
N ALA A 197 -3.65 2.11 -26.09
CA ALA A 197 -3.20 1.58 -24.81
C ALA A 197 -3.01 0.06 -24.83
N SER A 198 -3.78 -0.66 -25.66
CA SER A 198 -3.69 -2.11 -25.79
C SER A 198 -2.37 -2.54 -26.43
N MET A 199 -1.64 -3.44 -25.76
CA MET A 199 -0.38 -3.99 -26.28
C MET A 199 -0.53 -4.73 -27.62
N ILE A 200 -1.72 -5.26 -27.89
CA ILE A 200 -2.03 -6.01 -29.12
C ILE A 200 -2.99 -5.26 -30.05
N GLY A 201 -3.28 -3.99 -29.79
CA GLY A 201 -4.24 -3.19 -30.56
C GLY A 201 -5.67 -3.74 -30.59
N GLN A 202 -6.18 -4.27 -29.47
CA GLN A 202 -7.54 -4.79 -29.33
C GLN A 202 -8.24 -4.19 -28.10
N ILE A 203 -9.54 -3.97 -28.21
CA ILE A 203 -10.41 -3.58 -27.09
C ILE A 203 -11.62 -4.51 -27.05
N LEU A 204 -12.10 -4.82 -25.84
CA LEU A 204 -13.44 -5.37 -25.62
C LEU A 204 -14.43 -4.21 -25.51
N VAL A 205 -15.50 -4.24 -26.28
CA VAL A 205 -16.66 -3.35 -26.16
C VAL A 205 -17.81 -4.15 -25.59
N GLU A 206 -18.41 -3.67 -24.51
CA GLU A 206 -19.35 -4.44 -23.68
C GLU A 206 -20.55 -3.59 -23.27
N LYS A 207 -21.75 -4.18 -23.18
CA LYS A 207 -22.92 -3.48 -22.66
C LYS A 207 -22.68 -3.06 -21.22
N SER A 208 -22.86 -1.78 -20.92
CA SER A 208 -22.68 -1.31 -19.55
C SER A 208 -23.81 -1.78 -18.66
N VAL A 209 -23.44 -2.37 -17.52
CA VAL A 209 -24.31 -2.67 -16.38
C VAL A 209 -24.02 -1.72 -15.21
N ALA A 210 -23.43 -0.55 -15.49
CA ALA A 210 -23.16 0.46 -14.47
C ALA A 210 -24.44 0.88 -13.74
N GLY A 211 -24.33 1.08 -12.42
CA GLY A 211 -25.49 1.35 -11.56
C GLY A 211 -26.20 0.11 -11.01
N TRP A 212 -25.85 -1.11 -11.47
CA TRP A 212 -26.35 -2.36 -10.85
C TRP A 212 -25.64 -2.61 -9.51
N LYS A 213 -26.20 -3.52 -8.69
CA LYS A 213 -25.53 -3.96 -7.45
C LYS A 213 -24.31 -4.81 -7.82
N GLU A 214 -23.15 -4.55 -7.22
CA GLU A 214 -21.95 -5.36 -7.42
C GLU A 214 -21.77 -6.33 -6.24
N ILE A 215 -21.72 -7.63 -6.56
CA ILE A 215 -21.71 -8.74 -5.58
C ILE A 215 -20.52 -9.63 -5.84
N GLU A 216 -19.82 -10.03 -4.79
CA GLU A 216 -18.65 -10.90 -4.86
C GLU A 216 -18.86 -12.16 -4.02
N PHE A 217 -18.41 -13.31 -4.52
CA PHE A 217 -18.36 -14.57 -3.80
C PHE A 217 -16.93 -15.09 -3.74
N GLU A 218 -16.45 -15.38 -2.53
CA GLU A 218 -15.22 -16.14 -2.31
C GLU A 218 -15.56 -17.62 -2.23
N VAL A 219 -14.99 -18.41 -3.14
CA VAL A 219 -15.29 -19.84 -3.30
C VAL A 219 -14.02 -20.65 -3.11
N LEU A 220 -14.14 -21.77 -2.40
CA LEU A 220 -13.13 -22.83 -2.34
C LEU A 220 -13.68 -24.09 -3.00
N ARG A 221 -12.83 -24.76 -3.78
CA ARG A 221 -13.15 -26.07 -4.38
C ARG A 221 -11.96 -27.01 -4.27
N ASP A 222 -12.20 -28.26 -3.87
CA ASP A 222 -11.17 -29.30 -3.84
C ASP A 222 -11.16 -30.21 -5.07
N GLY A 223 -10.12 -31.02 -5.20
CA GLY A 223 -9.96 -31.97 -6.32
C GLY A 223 -10.90 -33.18 -6.28
N SER A 224 -11.79 -33.30 -5.29
CA SER A 224 -12.87 -34.29 -5.25
C SER A 224 -14.23 -33.69 -5.63
N GLY A 225 -14.28 -32.38 -5.91
CA GLY A 225 -15.48 -31.66 -6.31
C GLY A 225 -16.28 -31.07 -5.16
N ASN A 226 -15.81 -31.16 -3.91
CA ASN A 226 -16.46 -30.41 -2.82
C ASN A 226 -16.20 -28.93 -3.03
N SER A 227 -17.25 -28.11 -2.91
CA SER A 227 -17.16 -26.67 -3.10
C SER A 227 -18.02 -25.92 -2.09
N ILE A 228 -17.50 -24.79 -1.60
CA ILE A 228 -18.13 -23.94 -0.58
C ILE A 228 -17.98 -22.47 -0.95
N ALA A 229 -19.01 -21.67 -0.69
CA ALA A 229 -18.95 -20.21 -0.72
C ALA A 229 -18.58 -19.69 0.68
N VAL A 230 -17.30 -19.36 0.88
CA VAL A 230 -16.77 -18.96 2.19
C VAL A 230 -17.33 -17.61 2.64
N CYS A 231 -17.50 -16.67 1.70
CA CYS A 231 -18.01 -15.34 2.00
C CYS A 231 -18.74 -14.78 0.79
N HIS A 232 -19.77 -13.98 1.05
CA HIS A 232 -20.45 -13.19 0.04
C HIS A 232 -20.45 -11.71 0.47
N MET A 233 -20.06 -10.84 -0.45
CA MET A 233 -19.82 -9.42 -0.21
C MET A 233 -20.71 -8.58 -1.13
N GLU A 234 -21.21 -7.46 -0.60
CA GLU A 234 -22.00 -6.49 -1.35
C GLU A 234 -21.27 -5.15 -1.36
N ASN A 235 -21.06 -4.60 -2.55
CA ASN A 235 -20.49 -3.27 -2.69
C ASN A 235 -21.60 -2.24 -2.42
N MET A 236 -21.28 -1.23 -1.60
CA MET A 236 -22.18 -0.09 -1.36
C MET A 236 -22.19 0.85 -2.56
N ASP A 237 -21.01 1.02 -3.17
CA ASP A 237 -20.82 1.61 -4.48
C ASP A 237 -21.38 0.67 -5.57
N PRO A 238 -22.19 1.17 -6.51
CA PRO A 238 -22.72 0.33 -7.59
C PRO A 238 -21.66 0.05 -8.67
N VAL A 239 -21.96 -0.90 -9.56
CA VAL A 239 -21.09 -1.26 -10.69
C VAL A 239 -20.68 -0.02 -11.48
N GLY A 240 -19.40 0.04 -11.82
CA GLY A 240 -18.76 1.19 -12.47
C GLY A 240 -17.58 1.74 -11.66
N ILE A 241 -17.54 1.41 -10.36
CA ILE A 241 -16.43 1.65 -9.45
C ILE A 241 -15.81 0.29 -9.13
N HIS A 242 -14.49 0.16 -9.29
CA HIS A 242 -13.78 -1.10 -9.05
C HIS A 242 -13.93 -1.53 -7.58
N THR A 243 -14.18 -2.80 -7.29
CA THR A 243 -14.35 -3.35 -5.92
C THR A 243 -13.25 -2.93 -4.93
N GLY A 244 -12.00 -2.89 -5.39
CA GLY A 244 -10.84 -2.33 -4.67
C GLY A 244 -10.97 -0.86 -4.23
N ASP A 245 -11.68 -0.02 -5.00
CA ASP A 245 -12.01 1.39 -4.70
C ASP A 245 -13.45 1.56 -4.17
N SER A 246 -14.21 0.48 -4.00
CA SER A 246 -15.57 0.50 -3.44
C SER A 246 -15.54 0.35 -1.92
N ILE A 247 -16.54 0.93 -1.25
CA ILE A 247 -16.93 0.53 0.11
C ILE A 247 -17.66 -0.81 0.00
N VAL A 248 -17.23 -1.81 0.76
CA VAL A 248 -17.74 -3.19 0.66
C VAL A 248 -18.22 -3.67 2.03
N VAL A 249 -19.32 -4.42 2.04
CA VAL A 249 -19.87 -5.02 3.26
C VAL A 249 -19.92 -6.54 3.17
N ALA A 250 -19.69 -7.20 4.31
CA ALA A 250 -19.89 -8.64 4.48
C ALA A 250 -20.70 -8.91 5.76
N PRO A 251 -21.71 -9.80 5.74
CA PRO A 251 -22.29 -10.45 4.55
C PRO A 251 -23.08 -9.45 3.67
N CYS A 252 -23.55 -9.89 2.50
CA CYS A 252 -24.54 -9.12 1.70
C CYS A 252 -25.76 -8.74 2.55
N GLN A 253 -26.26 -7.52 2.36
CA GLN A 253 -27.30 -6.91 3.21
C GLN A 253 -28.66 -6.78 2.51
N THR A 254 -28.68 -6.60 1.19
CA THR A 254 -29.90 -6.24 0.45
C THR A 254 -30.44 -7.34 -0.47
N LEU A 255 -29.84 -8.53 -0.42
CA LEU A 255 -30.25 -9.68 -1.21
C LEU A 255 -31.23 -10.54 -0.42
N THR A 256 -32.28 -10.96 -1.08
CA THR A 256 -33.18 -12.02 -0.61
C THR A 256 -32.44 -13.35 -0.60
N GLN A 257 -32.92 -14.30 0.22
CA GLN A 257 -32.35 -15.65 0.24
C GLN A 257 -32.37 -16.30 -1.16
N LYS A 258 -33.39 -16.02 -1.97
CA LYS A 258 -33.47 -16.52 -3.34
C LYS A 258 -32.34 -15.96 -4.22
N GLU A 259 -32.07 -14.66 -4.16
CA GLU A 259 -30.96 -14.03 -4.90
C GLU A 259 -29.61 -14.61 -4.46
N ILE A 260 -29.38 -14.74 -3.15
CA ILE A 260 -28.16 -15.35 -2.61
C ILE A 260 -27.98 -16.77 -3.14
N GLN A 261 -29.02 -17.62 -3.09
CA GLN A 261 -28.90 -19.00 -3.55
C GLN A 261 -28.70 -19.12 -5.06
N VAL A 262 -29.27 -18.22 -5.86
CA VAL A 262 -29.04 -18.18 -7.31
C VAL A 262 -27.59 -17.83 -7.63
N LEU A 263 -27.07 -16.75 -7.03
CA LEU A 263 -25.68 -16.33 -7.25
C LEU A 263 -24.67 -17.34 -6.67
N ARG A 264 -24.98 -17.93 -5.51
CA ARG A 264 -24.19 -19.03 -4.93
C ARG A 264 -24.13 -20.22 -5.87
N ALA A 265 -25.28 -20.70 -6.38
CA ALA A 265 -25.32 -21.83 -7.30
C ALA A 265 -24.54 -21.54 -8.60
N SER A 266 -24.68 -20.33 -9.14
CA SER A 266 -23.88 -19.84 -10.27
C SER A 266 -22.37 -19.90 -9.95
N ALA A 267 -21.96 -19.40 -8.77
CA ALA A 267 -20.55 -19.35 -8.39
C ALA A 267 -19.93 -20.74 -8.32
N LEU A 268 -20.60 -21.68 -7.64
CA LEU A 268 -20.12 -23.07 -7.54
C LEU A 268 -20.02 -23.75 -8.91
N LYS A 269 -21.02 -23.53 -9.77
CA LYS A 269 -21.07 -24.08 -11.13
C LYS A 269 -19.97 -23.52 -12.03
N ILE A 270 -19.69 -22.22 -11.96
CA ILE A 270 -18.61 -21.57 -12.72
C ILE A 270 -17.25 -22.12 -12.30
N VAL A 271 -17.02 -22.23 -10.99
CA VAL A 271 -15.76 -22.74 -10.41
C VAL A 271 -15.54 -24.21 -10.76
N GLU A 272 -16.61 -25.01 -10.76
CA GLU A 272 -16.60 -26.39 -11.23
C GLU A 272 -16.25 -26.48 -12.72
N ALA A 273 -16.91 -25.69 -13.57
CA ALA A 273 -16.69 -25.70 -15.02
C ALA A 273 -15.29 -25.23 -15.44
N LEU A 274 -14.70 -24.30 -14.67
CA LEU A 274 -13.31 -23.90 -14.82
C LEU A 274 -12.33 -24.96 -14.30
N GLY A 275 -12.79 -25.92 -13.48
CA GLY A 275 -11.93 -26.93 -12.87
C GLY A 275 -10.95 -26.35 -11.87
N ILE A 276 -11.36 -25.32 -11.13
CA ILE A 276 -10.50 -24.69 -10.11
C ILE A 276 -10.31 -25.65 -8.94
N GLU A 277 -9.06 -25.75 -8.47
CA GLU A 277 -8.68 -26.47 -7.25
C GLU A 277 -7.91 -25.50 -6.35
N GLY A 278 -8.56 -25.03 -5.28
CA GLY A 278 -8.08 -23.94 -4.44
C GLY A 278 -9.15 -22.88 -4.25
N GLY A 279 -8.72 -21.63 -4.06
CA GLY A 279 -9.60 -20.47 -3.84
C GLY A 279 -9.70 -19.56 -5.06
N CYS A 280 -10.87 -18.97 -5.25
CA CYS A 280 -11.15 -17.99 -6.28
C CYS A 280 -12.27 -17.02 -5.88
N ASN A 281 -12.28 -15.87 -6.53
CA ASN A 281 -13.31 -14.84 -6.39
C ASN A 281 -14.18 -14.80 -7.66
N VAL A 282 -15.51 -14.75 -7.50
CA VAL A 282 -16.48 -14.61 -8.59
C VAL A 282 -17.28 -13.31 -8.40
N GLN A 283 -17.33 -12.48 -9.43
CA GLN A 283 -17.99 -11.17 -9.39
C GLN A 283 -19.25 -11.14 -10.25
N TYR A 284 -20.28 -10.47 -9.74
CA TYR A 284 -21.58 -10.34 -10.38
C TYR A 284 -22.05 -8.89 -10.39
N ALA A 285 -22.80 -8.53 -11.42
CA ALA A 285 -23.72 -7.41 -11.37
C ALA A 285 -25.16 -7.96 -11.26
N LEU A 286 -25.89 -7.56 -10.22
CA LEU A 286 -27.29 -7.92 -9.99
C LEU A 286 -28.19 -6.70 -10.20
N HIS A 287 -29.22 -6.84 -11.04
CA HIS A 287 -30.18 -5.77 -11.31
C HIS A 287 -30.91 -5.37 -10.02
N PRO A 288 -31.09 -4.06 -9.74
CA PRO A 288 -31.58 -3.60 -8.43
C PRO A 288 -33.02 -4.03 -8.11
N GLU A 289 -33.86 -4.20 -9.13
CA GLU A 289 -35.31 -4.45 -8.98
C GLU A 289 -35.77 -5.83 -9.50
N ARG A 290 -34.89 -6.60 -10.14
CA ARG A 290 -35.24 -7.82 -10.85
C ARG A 290 -34.18 -8.88 -10.59
N LEU A 291 -34.57 -10.14 -10.55
CA LEU A 291 -33.65 -11.28 -10.46
C LEU A 291 -33.00 -11.54 -11.83
N GLU A 292 -32.26 -10.54 -12.32
CA GLU A 292 -31.43 -10.59 -13.52
C GLU A 292 -30.00 -10.28 -13.07
N TYR A 293 -29.05 -11.14 -13.40
CA TYR A 293 -27.65 -10.92 -13.08
C TYR A 293 -26.78 -11.19 -14.30
N VAL A 294 -25.55 -10.70 -14.25
CA VAL A 294 -24.48 -11.05 -15.19
C VAL A 294 -23.20 -11.33 -14.41
N VAL A 295 -22.43 -12.29 -14.89
CA VAL A 295 -21.08 -12.60 -14.40
C VAL A 295 -20.12 -11.58 -14.98
N ILE A 296 -19.36 -10.89 -14.14
CA ILE A 296 -18.41 -9.85 -14.54
C ILE A 296 -17.03 -10.46 -14.82
N GLU A 297 -16.49 -11.19 -13.85
CA GLU A 297 -15.20 -11.88 -13.96
C GLU A 297 -15.05 -12.97 -12.89
N VAL A 298 -14.04 -13.83 -13.10
CA VAL A 298 -13.57 -14.80 -12.11
C VAL A 298 -12.06 -14.65 -11.97
N ASN A 299 -11.60 -14.48 -10.73
CA ASN A 299 -10.18 -14.43 -10.42
C ASN A 299 -9.74 -15.81 -9.91
N PRO A 300 -9.00 -16.63 -10.71
CA PRO A 300 -8.68 -18.03 -10.41
C PRO A 300 -7.51 -18.19 -9.40
N ARG A 301 -7.43 -17.28 -8.44
CA ARG A 301 -6.36 -17.12 -7.46
C ARG A 301 -6.88 -16.46 -6.20
N LEU A 302 -6.03 -16.36 -5.19
CA LEU A 302 -6.29 -15.46 -4.07
C LEU A 302 -6.23 -13.99 -4.52
N SER A 303 -6.93 -13.16 -3.75
CA SER A 303 -7.21 -11.76 -4.05
C SER A 303 -7.24 -10.93 -2.76
N ARG A 304 -7.34 -9.60 -2.89
CA ARG A 304 -7.66 -8.71 -1.77
C ARG A 304 -8.98 -9.09 -1.10
N SER A 305 -10.01 -9.38 -1.90
CA SER A 305 -11.30 -9.86 -1.43
C SER A 305 -11.19 -11.18 -0.64
N SER A 306 -10.26 -12.08 -0.98
CA SER A 306 -10.02 -13.30 -0.21
C SER A 306 -9.33 -13.04 1.14
N ALA A 307 -8.44 -12.05 1.22
CA ALA A 307 -7.84 -11.62 2.48
C ALA A 307 -8.89 -10.96 3.38
N LEU A 308 -9.68 -10.04 2.81
CA LEU A 308 -10.82 -9.42 3.47
C LEU A 308 -11.81 -10.47 4.00
N ALA A 309 -12.21 -11.43 3.17
CA ALA A 309 -13.11 -12.52 3.56
C ALA A 309 -12.51 -13.41 4.66
N SER A 310 -11.20 -13.69 4.61
CA SER A 310 -10.54 -14.45 5.66
C SER A 310 -10.62 -13.75 7.01
N LYS A 311 -10.43 -12.42 7.03
CA LYS A 311 -10.54 -11.61 8.25
C LYS A 311 -11.99 -11.43 8.69
N ALA A 312 -12.90 -11.17 7.75
CA ALA A 312 -14.33 -11.00 8.01
C ALA A 312 -14.94 -12.25 8.64
N THR A 313 -14.60 -13.44 8.13
CA THR A 313 -15.21 -14.69 8.56
C THR A 313 -14.41 -15.41 9.64
N GLY A 314 -13.10 -15.17 9.72
CA GLY A 314 -12.16 -15.99 10.50
C GLY A 314 -11.69 -17.25 9.76
N TYR A 315 -12.20 -17.53 8.56
CA TYR A 315 -11.84 -18.72 7.78
C TYR A 315 -10.50 -18.51 7.05
N PRO A 316 -9.45 -19.34 7.28
CA PRO A 316 -8.12 -19.11 6.70
C PRO A 316 -8.02 -19.60 5.24
N ILE A 317 -8.60 -18.84 4.30
CA ILE A 317 -8.73 -19.24 2.88
C ILE A 317 -7.38 -19.64 2.27
N ALA A 318 -6.33 -18.84 2.47
CA ALA A 318 -5.01 -19.11 1.90
C ALA A 318 -4.42 -20.44 2.37
N LYS A 319 -4.50 -20.71 3.68
CA LYS A 319 -4.04 -21.96 4.30
C LYS A 319 -4.74 -23.17 3.70
N ILE A 320 -6.07 -23.10 3.60
CA ILE A 320 -6.91 -24.18 3.07
C ILE A 320 -6.67 -24.38 1.57
N ALA A 321 -6.60 -23.30 0.79
CA ALA A 321 -6.29 -23.36 -0.63
C ALA A 321 -4.92 -24.01 -0.90
N THR A 322 -3.90 -23.72 -0.08
CA THR A 322 -2.60 -24.39 -0.18
C THR A 322 -2.68 -25.88 0.11
N LYS A 323 -3.44 -26.30 1.13
CA LYS A 323 -3.61 -27.73 1.44
C LYS A 323 -4.39 -28.46 0.34
N ILE A 324 -5.40 -27.82 -0.25
CA ILE A 324 -6.09 -28.34 -1.44
C ILE A 324 -5.11 -28.51 -2.60
N ALA A 325 -4.25 -27.53 -2.86
CA ALA A 325 -3.30 -27.55 -3.97
C ALA A 325 -2.28 -28.72 -3.89
N ILE A 326 -2.03 -29.27 -2.71
CA ILE A 326 -1.18 -30.46 -2.50
C ILE A 326 -1.97 -31.77 -2.40
N GLY A 327 -3.29 -31.74 -2.55
CA GLY A 327 -4.16 -32.90 -2.71
C GLY A 327 -5.11 -33.20 -1.56
N TYR A 328 -5.21 -32.34 -0.53
CA TYR A 328 -6.23 -32.50 0.50
C TYR A 328 -7.63 -32.19 -0.03
N THR A 329 -8.63 -32.81 0.60
CA THR A 329 -10.04 -32.48 0.43
C THR A 329 -10.56 -31.63 1.59
N LEU A 330 -11.59 -30.81 1.35
CA LEU A 330 -12.17 -29.95 2.38
C LEU A 330 -12.62 -30.74 3.63
N PRO A 331 -13.22 -31.95 3.52
CA PRO A 331 -13.59 -32.76 4.70
C PRO A 331 -12.42 -33.27 5.54
N GLU A 332 -11.22 -33.42 4.96
CA GLU A 332 -10.03 -33.88 5.67
C GLU A 332 -9.38 -32.77 6.53
N LEU A 333 -9.71 -31.51 6.25
CA LEU A 333 -9.13 -30.35 6.90
C LEU A 333 -9.98 -29.94 8.09
N SER A 334 -9.34 -29.56 9.21
CA SER A 334 -10.03 -29.05 10.41
C SER A 334 -10.25 -27.54 10.31
N ASN A 335 -11.38 -27.06 10.85
CA ASN A 335 -11.59 -25.64 11.12
C ASN A 335 -10.63 -25.21 12.27
N ALA A 336 -9.81 -24.19 12.02
CA ALA A 336 -8.79 -23.72 12.95
C ALA A 336 -9.37 -22.99 14.17
N LEU A 337 -10.54 -22.36 14.05
CA LEU A 337 -11.13 -21.54 15.12
C LEU A 337 -11.94 -22.37 16.13
N THR A 338 -12.67 -23.39 15.65
CA THR A 338 -13.46 -24.28 16.52
C THR A 338 -12.66 -25.51 16.98
N GLY A 339 -11.71 -25.98 16.17
CA GLY A 339 -10.93 -27.22 16.41
C GLY A 339 -11.78 -28.51 16.45
N LYS A 340 -13.09 -28.41 16.25
CA LYS A 340 -14.08 -29.49 16.44
C LYS A 340 -14.83 -29.83 15.15
N THR A 341 -14.78 -28.95 14.14
CA THR A 341 -15.50 -29.12 12.86
C THR A 341 -14.52 -29.22 11.69
N SER A 342 -14.98 -29.77 10.55
CA SER A 342 -14.20 -29.76 9.31
C SER A 342 -14.16 -28.37 8.67
N ALA A 343 -13.24 -28.13 7.75
CA ALA A 343 -13.19 -26.93 6.91
C ALA A 343 -14.28 -26.94 5.80
N CYS A 344 -14.99 -28.06 5.61
CA CYS A 344 -16.05 -28.19 4.60
C CYS A 344 -17.39 -27.60 5.07
N PHE A 345 -17.45 -26.28 5.31
CA PHE A 345 -18.67 -25.56 5.70
C PHE A 345 -18.66 -24.12 5.17
N GLU A 346 -19.82 -23.47 5.16
CA GLU A 346 -19.93 -22.05 4.83
C GLU A 346 -20.06 -21.23 6.12
N PRO A 347 -19.14 -20.29 6.41
CA PRO A 347 -19.21 -19.45 7.59
C PRO A 347 -20.52 -18.65 7.71
N THR A 348 -20.95 -18.45 8.94
CA THR A 348 -22.09 -17.59 9.30
C THR A 348 -21.63 -16.48 10.23
N LEU A 349 -21.99 -15.24 9.92
CA LEU A 349 -21.59 -14.04 10.67
C LEU A 349 -22.82 -13.48 11.39
N ASP A 350 -22.67 -13.21 12.69
CA ASP A 350 -23.66 -12.49 13.51
C ASP A 350 -23.28 -11.01 13.74
N TYR A 351 -22.37 -10.51 12.90
CA TYR A 351 -21.93 -9.13 12.81
C TYR A 351 -21.81 -8.70 11.34
N VAL A 352 -21.60 -7.39 11.15
CA VAL A 352 -21.36 -6.78 9.84
C VAL A 352 -19.92 -6.27 9.81
N VAL A 353 -19.27 -6.52 8.68
CA VAL A 353 -17.95 -6.01 8.32
C VAL A 353 -18.14 -4.92 7.28
N VAL A 354 -17.41 -3.82 7.41
CA VAL A 354 -17.33 -2.76 6.40
C VAL A 354 -15.87 -2.52 6.06
N LYS A 355 -15.52 -2.65 4.78
CA LYS A 355 -14.24 -2.23 4.22
C LYS A 355 -14.39 -0.86 3.58
N ILE A 356 -13.43 0.04 3.82
CA ILE A 356 -13.31 1.31 3.09
C ILE A 356 -11.90 1.40 2.50
N PRO A 357 -11.75 1.75 1.21
CA PRO A 357 -10.43 1.99 0.63
C PRO A 357 -9.74 3.22 1.23
N ARG A 358 -8.40 3.23 1.21
CA ARG A 358 -7.57 4.38 1.59
C ARG A 358 -6.87 4.93 0.34
N TRP A 359 -7.26 6.13 -0.07
CA TRP A 359 -6.66 6.84 -1.22
C TRP A 359 -5.59 7.84 -0.83
N PRO A 360 -4.58 8.12 -1.67
CA PRO A 360 -3.48 9.03 -1.35
C PRO A 360 -3.78 10.53 -1.62
N PHE A 361 -5.05 10.92 -1.77
CA PHE A 361 -5.42 12.29 -2.19
C PHE A 361 -5.22 13.37 -1.13
N ASP A 362 -5.06 12.97 0.14
CA ASP A 362 -4.58 13.87 1.20
C ASP A 362 -3.13 14.30 1.00
N LYS A 363 -2.35 13.52 0.23
CA LYS A 363 -0.98 13.82 -0.16
C LYS A 363 -0.88 14.47 -1.53
N PHE A 364 -1.72 14.05 -2.47
CA PHE A 364 -1.74 14.57 -3.83
C PHE A 364 -3.00 15.37 -4.11
N SER A 365 -3.06 16.60 -3.59
CA SER A 365 -4.23 17.48 -3.72
C SER A 365 -4.62 17.80 -5.17
N ASP A 366 -3.64 17.87 -6.08
CA ASP A 366 -3.87 18.13 -7.50
C ASP A 366 -4.22 16.86 -8.32
N ALA A 367 -4.25 15.68 -7.69
CA ALA A 367 -4.56 14.44 -8.38
C ALA A 367 -6.04 14.36 -8.78
N ASP A 368 -6.32 13.58 -9.82
CA ASP A 368 -7.69 13.26 -10.20
C ASP A 368 -8.33 12.31 -9.17
N ARG A 369 -9.22 12.88 -8.36
CA ARG A 369 -9.97 12.22 -7.27
C ARG A 369 -11.10 11.33 -7.74
N THR A 370 -11.40 11.31 -9.05
CA THR A 370 -12.48 10.46 -9.56
C THR A 370 -12.15 8.99 -9.37
N ILE A 371 -13.14 8.21 -8.98
CA ILE A 371 -13.03 6.75 -8.86
C ILE A 371 -13.88 6.08 -9.95
N GLY A 372 -13.48 4.90 -10.37
CA GLY A 372 -14.13 4.18 -11.45
C GLY A 372 -13.55 2.77 -11.58
N THR A 373 -13.56 2.21 -12.79
CA THR A 373 -13.07 0.83 -13.03
C THR A 373 -11.55 0.65 -12.87
N GLN A 374 -10.77 1.73 -12.76
CA GLN A 374 -9.35 1.70 -12.43
C GLN A 374 -9.17 2.04 -10.95
N MET A 375 -8.61 1.10 -10.19
CA MET A 375 -8.27 1.28 -8.79
C MET A 375 -7.21 2.38 -8.59
N LYS A 376 -7.43 3.25 -7.60
CA LYS A 376 -6.51 4.32 -7.17
C LYS A 376 -6.18 4.26 -5.67
N ALA A 377 -6.87 3.42 -4.89
CA ALA A 377 -6.59 3.22 -3.48
C ALA A 377 -5.20 2.57 -3.26
N THR A 378 -4.49 3.01 -2.22
CA THR A 378 -3.16 2.48 -1.84
C THR A 378 -3.24 1.41 -0.76
N GLY A 379 -4.38 1.26 -0.09
CA GLY A 379 -4.65 0.28 0.94
C GLY A 379 -6.11 0.33 1.34
N GLU A 380 -6.46 -0.28 2.47
CA GLU A 380 -7.84 -0.34 2.96
C GLU A 380 -7.90 -0.50 4.49
N VAL A 381 -9.08 -0.22 5.04
CA VAL A 381 -9.42 -0.43 6.44
C VAL A 381 -10.63 -1.33 6.55
N MET A 382 -10.75 -2.05 7.67
CA MET A 382 -11.92 -2.85 7.97
C MET A 382 -12.49 -2.49 9.35
N GLY A 383 -13.81 -2.35 9.45
CA GLY A 383 -14.53 -2.12 10.71
C GLY A 383 -15.57 -3.23 10.94
N LEU A 384 -15.63 -3.76 12.17
CA LEU A 384 -16.59 -4.77 12.59
C LEU A 384 -17.60 -4.19 13.58
N GLY A 385 -18.88 -4.56 13.46
CA GLY A 385 -19.91 -4.19 14.42
C GLY A 385 -21.17 -5.04 14.33
N ARG A 386 -21.95 -5.10 15.42
CA ARG A 386 -23.26 -5.81 15.46
C ARG A 386 -24.34 -5.21 14.56
N ASN A 387 -24.06 -4.04 13.98
CA ASN A 387 -24.90 -3.39 12.99
C ASN A 387 -24.02 -2.61 12.01
N LEU A 388 -24.57 -2.37 10.82
CA LEU A 388 -23.89 -1.68 9.73
C LEU A 388 -23.42 -0.27 10.11
N GLU A 389 -24.24 0.51 10.83
CA GLU A 389 -23.87 1.86 11.26
C GLU A 389 -22.59 1.86 12.12
N THR A 390 -22.47 0.90 13.04
CA THR A 390 -21.30 0.76 13.92
C THR A 390 -20.07 0.35 13.14
N ALA A 391 -20.19 -0.67 12.27
CA ALA A 391 -19.11 -1.14 11.43
C ALA A 391 -18.60 -0.02 10.50
N LEU A 392 -19.52 0.74 9.90
CA LEU A 392 -19.22 1.87 9.02
C LEU A 392 -18.49 3.00 9.77
N LEU A 393 -18.98 3.42 10.94
CA LEU A 393 -18.33 4.48 11.72
C LEU A 393 -16.97 4.05 12.28
N LYS A 394 -16.76 2.75 12.56
CA LYS A 394 -15.45 2.18 12.91
C LYS A 394 -14.49 2.21 11.72
N ALA A 395 -14.96 1.82 10.54
CA ALA A 395 -14.17 1.90 9.33
C ALA A 395 -13.80 3.36 8.99
N VAL A 396 -14.74 4.31 9.09
CA VAL A 396 -14.47 5.74 8.84
C VAL A 396 -13.36 6.29 9.73
N ARG A 397 -13.42 6.04 11.05
CA ARG A 397 -12.38 6.53 11.97
C ARG A 397 -11.08 5.72 11.93
N SER A 398 -11.05 4.64 11.17
CA SER A 398 -9.84 3.86 10.87
C SER A 398 -9.05 4.41 9.67
N LEU A 399 -9.65 5.31 8.85
CA LEU A 399 -9.04 5.82 7.61
C LEU A 399 -7.79 6.68 7.82
N GLU A 400 -7.48 7.08 9.04
CA GLU A 400 -6.36 7.99 9.34
C GLU A 400 -6.47 9.34 8.60
N THR A 401 -7.70 9.80 8.38
CA THR A 401 -8.05 11.11 7.78
C THR A 401 -8.56 12.12 8.81
N LYS A 402 -8.50 11.78 10.11
CA LYS A 402 -9.09 12.53 11.24
C LYS A 402 -10.62 12.66 11.19
N ALA A 403 -11.30 11.81 10.41
CA ALA A 403 -12.75 11.73 10.38
C ALA A 403 -13.26 10.79 11.48
N PHE A 404 -13.99 11.33 12.48
CA PHE A 404 -14.60 10.54 13.57
C PHE A 404 -16.11 10.32 13.39
N GLY A 405 -16.69 10.91 12.34
CA GLY A 405 -18.07 10.81 11.92
C GLY A 405 -18.19 11.11 10.43
N LEU A 406 -19.40 11.31 9.92
CA LEU A 406 -19.63 11.55 8.48
C LEU A 406 -19.60 13.03 8.10
N LEU A 407 -18.92 13.89 8.86
CA LEU A 407 -18.78 15.30 8.54
C LEU A 407 -17.51 15.54 7.73
N ASN A 408 -17.61 16.36 6.68
CA ASN A 408 -16.48 16.91 5.97
C ASN A 408 -16.66 18.43 5.81
N PRO A 409 -15.87 19.26 6.51
CA PRO A 409 -15.98 20.71 6.45
C PRO A 409 -15.87 21.30 5.04
N ASP A 410 -15.09 20.69 4.14
CA ASP A 410 -14.90 21.17 2.77
C ASP A 410 -16.21 21.12 1.94
N LEU A 411 -17.18 20.32 2.38
CA LEU A 411 -18.48 20.18 1.71
C LEU A 411 -19.52 21.18 2.24
N GLU A 412 -19.35 21.69 3.46
CA GLU A 412 -20.31 22.63 4.07
C GLU A 412 -20.36 23.96 3.31
N SER A 413 -19.21 24.42 2.80
CA SER A 413 -19.10 25.67 2.04
C SER A 413 -19.69 25.61 0.62
N LEU A 414 -19.99 24.42 0.11
CA LEU A 414 -20.50 24.22 -1.24
C LEU A 414 -21.99 24.56 -1.32
N ASN A 415 -22.46 24.96 -2.50
CA ASN A 415 -23.88 25.14 -2.77
C ASN A 415 -24.54 23.82 -3.23
N ASP A 416 -25.87 23.79 -3.30
CA ASP A 416 -26.63 22.58 -3.66
C ASP A 416 -26.33 22.05 -5.08
N GLN A 417 -25.96 22.90 -6.03
CA GLN A 417 -25.58 22.48 -7.39
C GLN A 417 -24.22 21.76 -7.38
N GLU A 418 -23.27 22.27 -6.58
CA GLU A 418 -21.96 21.64 -6.41
C GLU A 418 -22.07 20.28 -5.71
N ILE A 419 -22.91 20.17 -4.68
CA ILE A 419 -23.21 18.89 -4.01
C ILE A 419 -23.90 17.92 -4.99
N GLU A 420 -24.83 18.40 -5.83
CA GLU A 420 -25.48 17.55 -6.84
C GLU A 420 -24.46 16.98 -7.83
N LEU A 421 -23.54 17.82 -8.33
CA LEU A 421 -22.49 17.40 -9.24
C LEU A 421 -21.59 16.34 -8.59
N LYS A 422 -21.21 16.53 -7.32
CA LYS A 422 -20.43 15.55 -6.56
C LYS A 422 -21.18 14.26 -6.26
N CYS A 423 -22.51 14.30 -6.10
CA CYS A 423 -23.30 13.07 -5.99
C CYS A 423 -23.25 12.27 -7.30
N ARG A 424 -23.38 12.94 -8.46
CA ARG A 424 -23.37 12.29 -9.78
C ARG A 424 -22.01 11.73 -10.19
N LYS A 425 -20.92 12.35 -9.74
CA LYS A 425 -19.55 12.02 -10.13
C LYS A 425 -18.85 11.24 -9.00
N PRO A 426 -18.57 9.94 -9.18
CA PRO A 426 -17.82 9.17 -8.20
C PRO A 426 -16.45 9.77 -7.89
N GLU A 427 -16.25 10.12 -6.63
CA GLU A 427 -15.00 10.62 -6.04
C GLU A 427 -14.77 9.89 -4.70
N ASP A 428 -13.54 9.90 -4.20
CA ASP A 428 -13.12 9.22 -2.95
C ASP A 428 -13.94 9.58 -1.70
N ASN A 429 -14.63 10.72 -1.71
CA ASN A 429 -15.40 11.22 -0.57
C ASN A 429 -16.93 11.08 -0.73
N GLN A 430 -17.43 10.25 -1.65
CA GLN A 430 -18.88 10.07 -1.90
C GLN A 430 -19.71 9.86 -0.63
N LEU A 431 -19.23 9.03 0.31
CA LEU A 431 -19.90 8.79 1.59
C LEU A 431 -20.21 10.10 2.34
N PHE A 432 -19.25 11.02 2.38
CA PHE A 432 -19.40 12.32 3.04
C PHE A 432 -20.30 13.27 2.26
N VAL A 433 -20.26 13.20 0.91
CA VAL A 433 -21.15 13.96 0.03
C VAL A 433 -22.61 13.59 0.27
N MET A 434 -22.93 12.29 0.36
CA MET A 434 -24.29 11.85 0.65
C MET A 434 -24.74 12.23 2.07
N ALA A 435 -23.84 12.13 3.05
CA ALA A 435 -24.12 12.59 4.40
C ALA A 435 -24.44 14.10 4.44
N GLU A 436 -23.72 14.91 3.67
CA GLU A 436 -23.98 16.35 3.52
C GLU A 436 -25.32 16.64 2.82
N ALA A 437 -25.64 15.91 1.75
CA ALA A 437 -26.95 16.01 1.10
C ALA A 437 -28.10 15.73 2.08
N PHE A 438 -27.97 14.74 2.97
CA PHE A 438 -28.96 14.49 4.02
C PHE A 438 -29.04 15.60 5.07
N ARG A 439 -27.91 16.24 5.44
CA ARG A 439 -27.93 17.42 6.34
C ARG A 439 -28.73 18.58 5.74
N ARG A 440 -28.70 18.72 4.42
CA ARG A 440 -29.48 19.71 3.64
C ARG A 440 -30.94 19.31 3.41
N GLY A 441 -31.37 18.16 3.95
CA GLY A 441 -32.76 17.69 3.87
C GLY A 441 -33.11 16.98 2.57
N TRP A 442 -32.13 16.52 1.77
CA TRP A 442 -32.41 15.77 0.55
C TRP A 442 -33.02 14.39 0.87
N THR A 443 -33.83 13.88 -0.04
CA THR A 443 -34.47 12.57 0.10
C THR A 443 -33.59 11.44 -0.43
N ILE A 444 -33.87 10.21 -0.01
CA ILE A 444 -33.16 9.02 -0.49
C ILE A 444 -33.37 8.84 -1.99
N GLU A 445 -34.59 9.06 -2.47
CA GLU A 445 -34.96 8.96 -3.88
C GLU A 445 -34.18 9.95 -4.74
N ARG A 446 -34.01 11.20 -4.24
CA ARG A 446 -33.19 12.19 -4.91
C ARG A 446 -31.76 11.70 -5.06
N ILE A 447 -31.10 11.29 -3.96
CA ILE A 447 -29.69 10.86 -4.01
C ILE A 447 -29.52 9.60 -4.87
N ASN A 448 -30.37 8.59 -4.69
CA ASN A 448 -30.35 7.37 -5.49
C ASN A 448 -30.50 7.64 -6.99
N SER A 449 -31.34 8.61 -7.39
CA SER A 449 -31.47 8.99 -8.82
C SER A 449 -30.19 9.61 -9.40
N LEU A 450 -29.30 10.14 -8.55
CA LEU A 450 -28.05 10.77 -8.97
C LEU A 450 -26.89 9.78 -9.09
N ASN A 451 -26.83 8.77 -8.21
CA ASN A 451 -25.65 7.93 -8.05
C ASN A 451 -25.91 6.42 -7.96
N GLN A 452 -27.18 6.01 -7.99
CA GLN A 452 -27.63 4.61 -7.98
C GLN A 452 -27.23 3.81 -6.73
N TRP A 453 -26.76 4.47 -5.67
CA TRP A 453 -26.51 3.82 -4.38
C TRP A 453 -27.79 3.22 -3.80
N ASN A 454 -27.70 2.00 -3.29
CA ASN A 454 -28.88 1.28 -2.81
C ASN A 454 -29.61 2.08 -1.70
N PRO A 455 -30.95 2.24 -1.78
CA PRO A 455 -31.75 2.93 -0.77
C PRO A 455 -31.52 2.45 0.68
N TYR A 456 -31.22 1.16 0.88
CA TYR A 456 -30.89 0.63 2.21
C TYR A 456 -29.64 1.30 2.81
N PHE A 457 -28.54 1.37 2.06
CA PHE A 457 -27.30 2.02 2.52
C PHE A 457 -27.49 3.52 2.72
N LEU A 458 -28.22 4.18 1.81
CA LEU A 458 -28.60 5.58 1.94
C LEU A 458 -29.41 5.84 3.22
N GLN A 459 -30.36 4.96 3.57
CA GLN A 459 -31.10 5.05 4.82
C GLN A 459 -30.18 4.93 6.05
N LYS A 460 -29.15 4.10 5.99
CA LYS A 460 -28.18 3.91 7.06
C LYS A 460 -27.31 5.15 7.28
N ILE A 461 -26.88 5.79 6.19
CA ILE A 461 -26.19 7.09 6.25
C ILE A 461 -27.12 8.16 6.83
N LYS A 462 -28.39 8.20 6.39
CA LYS A 462 -29.40 9.13 6.93
C LYS A 462 -29.66 8.91 8.43
N ASN A 463 -29.66 7.67 8.91
CA ASN A 463 -29.80 7.35 10.34
C ASN A 463 -28.67 7.97 11.16
N ILE A 464 -27.43 7.84 10.68
CA ILE A 464 -26.25 8.45 11.30
C ILE A 464 -26.45 9.98 11.33
N VAL A 465 -26.70 10.62 10.19
CA VAL A 465 -26.92 12.09 10.14
C VAL A 465 -28.03 12.55 11.10
N SER A 466 -29.14 11.81 11.15
CA SER A 466 -30.27 12.11 12.06
C SER A 466 -29.89 11.94 13.54
N MET A 467 -29.02 10.98 13.86
CA MET A 467 -28.52 10.78 15.22
C MET A 467 -27.57 11.92 15.64
N ALA A 468 -26.72 12.42 14.73
CA ALA A 468 -25.88 13.59 15.00
C ALA A 468 -26.72 14.81 15.39
N GLN A 469 -27.82 15.08 14.67
CA GLN A 469 -28.75 16.18 14.98
C GLN A 469 -29.39 16.00 16.37
N LYS A 470 -29.78 14.77 16.73
CA LYS A 470 -30.33 14.46 18.06
C LYS A 470 -29.30 14.64 19.17
N LEU A 471 -28.05 14.20 18.95
CA LEU A 471 -26.95 14.40 19.91
C LEU A 471 -26.72 15.88 20.16
N GLN A 472 -26.69 16.69 19.11
CA GLN A 472 -26.50 18.14 19.20
C GLN A 472 -27.64 18.83 19.94
N ALA A 473 -28.89 18.38 19.75
CA ALA A 473 -30.06 18.96 20.41
C ALA A 473 -30.20 18.56 21.90
N HIS A 474 -29.58 17.45 22.32
CA HIS A 474 -29.72 16.87 23.66
C HIS A 474 -28.35 16.50 24.27
N PRO A 475 -27.45 17.48 24.50
CA PRO A 475 -26.18 17.22 25.16
C PRO A 475 -26.39 16.68 26.58
N TRP A 476 -25.52 15.76 27.01
CA TRP A 476 -25.56 15.13 28.34
C TRP A 476 -26.81 14.28 28.64
N ASP A 477 -27.61 13.93 27.64
CA ASP A 477 -28.68 12.94 27.81
C ASP A 477 -28.13 11.51 27.68
N VAL A 478 -28.20 10.74 28.77
CA VAL A 478 -27.67 9.37 28.83
C VAL A 478 -28.37 8.40 27.87
N LEU A 479 -29.67 8.58 27.60
CA LEU A 479 -30.43 7.70 26.72
C LEU A 479 -30.08 7.97 25.26
N VAL A 480 -29.90 9.25 24.91
CA VAL A 480 -29.44 9.67 23.58
C VAL A 480 -28.01 9.19 23.36
N LEU A 481 -27.12 9.37 24.35
CA LEU A 481 -25.75 8.88 24.30
C LEU A 481 -25.69 7.37 24.12
N LYS A 482 -26.45 6.59 24.92
CA LYS A 482 -26.50 5.13 24.80
C LYS A 482 -26.88 4.68 23.39
N LYS A 483 -27.87 5.33 22.77
CA LYS A 483 -28.27 5.05 21.38
C LYS A 483 -27.17 5.39 20.38
N ALA A 484 -26.49 6.53 20.55
CA ALA A 484 -25.38 6.93 19.71
C ALA A 484 -24.18 5.96 19.81
N LYS A 485 -23.81 5.53 21.02
CA LYS A 485 -22.74 4.54 21.23
C LYS A 485 -23.08 3.18 20.62
N LYS A 486 -24.33 2.72 20.73
CA LYS A 486 -24.83 1.52 20.03
C LYS A 486 -24.85 1.65 18.49
N MET A 487 -24.86 2.87 17.98
CA MET A 487 -24.72 3.18 16.55
C MET A 487 -23.24 3.35 16.13
N GLY A 488 -22.29 3.36 17.08
CA GLY A 488 -20.85 3.44 16.81
C GLY A 488 -20.25 4.85 16.81
N TYR A 489 -20.95 5.86 17.33
CA TYR A 489 -20.40 7.21 17.47
C TYR A 489 -19.16 7.23 18.39
N ALA A 490 -18.07 7.82 17.90
CA ALA A 490 -16.88 8.08 18.69
C ALA A 490 -17.11 9.22 19.69
N ASP A 491 -16.45 9.14 20.85
CA ASP A 491 -16.47 10.14 21.91
C ASP A 491 -15.98 11.50 21.37
N MET A 492 -15.01 11.50 20.44
CA MET A 492 -14.52 12.70 19.75
C MET A 492 -15.60 13.41 18.91
N GLU A 493 -16.42 12.65 18.17
CA GLU A 493 -17.50 13.21 17.35
C GLU A 493 -18.64 13.73 18.23
N ILE A 494 -18.95 13.02 19.31
CA ILE A 494 -19.92 13.48 20.32
C ILE A 494 -19.44 14.78 20.96
N ALA A 495 -18.15 14.84 21.34
CA ALA A 495 -17.54 16.02 21.95
C ALA A 495 -17.68 17.25 21.04
N ARG A 496 -17.39 17.07 19.74
CA ARG A 496 -17.58 18.09 18.72
C ARG A 496 -19.03 18.56 18.62
N LEU A 497 -19.99 17.63 18.60
CA LEU A 497 -21.43 17.95 18.52
C LEU A 497 -21.95 18.66 19.79
N TRP A 498 -21.39 18.36 20.96
CA TRP A 498 -21.76 18.99 22.24
C TRP A 498 -20.97 20.28 22.53
N GLY A 499 -19.93 20.59 21.77
CA GLY A 499 -19.04 21.73 22.02
C GLY A 499 -18.20 21.55 23.29
N THR A 500 -17.74 20.33 23.56
CA THR A 500 -17.01 19.92 24.78
C THR A 500 -15.76 19.13 24.39
N THR A 501 -15.02 18.58 25.35
CA THR A 501 -13.81 17.77 25.11
C THR A 501 -14.10 16.27 25.07
N GLU A 502 -13.26 15.49 24.38
CA GLU A 502 -13.35 14.01 24.36
C GLU A 502 -13.31 13.43 25.78
N GLN A 503 -12.49 14.02 26.67
CA GLN A 503 -12.35 13.57 28.05
C GLN A 503 -13.66 13.72 28.85
N GLU A 504 -14.38 14.83 28.69
CA GLU A 504 -15.65 15.04 29.40
C GLU A 504 -16.74 14.06 28.92
N VAL A 505 -16.76 13.73 27.63
CA VAL A 505 -17.65 12.69 27.08
C VAL A 505 -17.30 11.32 27.66
N TYR A 506 -16.02 10.98 27.68
CA TYR A 506 -15.51 9.75 28.27
C TYR A 506 -15.91 9.63 29.76
N ASP A 507 -15.69 10.67 30.56
CA ASP A 507 -16.01 10.68 31.98
C ASP A 507 -17.52 10.51 32.22
N PHE A 508 -18.34 11.20 31.42
CA PHE A 508 -19.79 11.07 31.47
C PHE A 508 -20.23 9.65 31.08
N ARG A 509 -19.63 9.06 30.05
CA ARG A 509 -19.89 7.69 29.61
C ARG A 509 -19.56 6.67 30.72
N GLN A 510 -18.38 6.78 31.35
CA GLN A 510 -17.95 5.93 32.44
C GLN A 510 -18.84 6.06 33.68
N LYS A 511 -19.20 7.29 34.08
CA LYS A 511 -20.10 7.55 35.22
C LYS A 511 -21.47 6.89 35.07
N ASN A 512 -21.95 6.75 33.84
CA ASN A 512 -23.24 6.15 33.53
C ASN A 512 -23.15 4.65 33.19
N GLY A 513 -22.00 4.00 33.39
CA GLY A 513 -21.83 2.58 33.15
C GLY A 513 -21.91 2.15 31.68
N LEU A 514 -21.69 3.08 30.75
CA LEU A 514 -21.68 2.81 29.31
C LEU A 514 -20.29 2.30 28.90
N ARG A 515 -20.05 1.02 29.12
CA ARG A 515 -18.77 0.37 28.80
C ARG A 515 -18.83 -0.41 27.51
N THR A 516 -17.68 -0.49 26.86
CA THR A 516 -17.46 -1.35 25.70
C THR A 516 -17.33 -2.79 26.15
N VAL A 517 -17.95 -3.71 25.41
CA VAL A 517 -17.73 -5.15 25.53
C VAL A 517 -17.06 -5.66 24.25
N PHE A 518 -16.45 -6.84 24.33
CA PHE A 518 -15.76 -7.44 23.19
C PHE A 518 -16.43 -8.75 22.79
N LYS A 519 -16.66 -8.87 21.49
CA LYS A 519 -17.27 -10.02 20.83
C LYS A 519 -16.22 -10.77 20.03
N MET A 520 -16.37 -12.07 19.90
CA MET A 520 -15.42 -12.95 19.24
C MET A 520 -15.81 -13.21 17.78
N VAL A 521 -14.82 -13.36 16.91
CA VAL A 521 -14.99 -13.89 15.56
C VAL A 521 -14.82 -15.40 15.61
N ASP A 522 -15.88 -16.15 15.25
CA ASP A 522 -15.96 -17.60 15.50
C ASP A 522 -16.28 -18.47 14.27
N THR A 523 -16.51 -17.88 13.09
CA THR A 523 -17.00 -18.50 11.84
C THR A 523 -18.43 -19.06 11.85
N CYS A 524 -19.10 -19.14 13.00
CA CYS A 524 -20.31 -19.95 13.17
C CYS A 524 -21.43 -19.28 13.97
N ALA A 525 -21.32 -17.99 14.29
CA ALA A 525 -22.38 -17.21 14.94
C ALA A 525 -22.86 -17.83 16.26
N GLY A 526 -21.92 -18.28 17.09
CA GLY A 526 -22.16 -18.89 18.40
C GLY A 526 -22.64 -20.34 18.38
N GLU A 527 -22.70 -21.01 17.22
CA GLU A 527 -23.09 -22.43 17.15
C GLU A 527 -22.07 -23.34 17.85
N PHE A 528 -20.79 -23.00 17.76
CA PHE A 528 -19.69 -23.71 18.41
C PHE A 528 -18.79 -22.74 19.19
N GLU A 529 -18.31 -23.20 20.35
CA GLU A 529 -17.31 -22.47 21.13
C GLU A 529 -16.00 -22.34 20.34
N ALA A 530 -15.60 -21.09 20.05
CA ALA A 530 -14.32 -20.78 19.44
C ALA A 530 -13.22 -20.65 20.50
N GLY A 531 -12.06 -21.27 20.25
CA GLY A 531 -10.91 -21.22 21.15
C GLY A 531 -9.94 -20.08 20.85
N THR A 532 -10.13 -19.38 19.73
CA THR A 532 -9.16 -18.42 19.21
C THR A 532 -9.53 -16.99 19.58
N PRO A 533 -8.67 -16.27 20.29
CA PRO A 533 -8.94 -14.92 20.82
C PRO A 533 -8.82 -13.82 19.75
N TYR A 534 -9.78 -13.80 18.81
CA TYR A 534 -9.97 -12.76 17.80
C TYR A 534 -11.23 -11.94 18.15
N PHE A 535 -11.06 -10.68 18.55
CA PHE A 535 -12.11 -9.83 19.07
C PHE A 535 -12.39 -8.55 18.26
N TYR A 536 -13.61 -8.03 18.41
CA TYR A 536 -14.02 -6.67 18.05
C TYR A 536 -14.94 -6.07 19.12
N SER A 537 -14.95 -4.74 19.22
CA SER A 537 -15.72 -3.98 20.21
C SER A 537 -17.18 -3.80 19.82
N SER A 538 -18.05 -3.76 20.83
CA SER A 538 -19.45 -3.34 20.71
C SER A 538 -19.99 -2.71 21.99
N TYR A 539 -21.14 -2.03 21.87
CA TYR A 539 -21.94 -1.59 23.03
C TYR A 539 -23.11 -2.56 23.20
N ASP A 540 -22.79 -3.73 23.76
CA ASP A 540 -23.72 -4.84 23.98
C ASP A 540 -23.74 -5.25 25.47
N GLU A 541 -24.46 -6.33 25.80
CA GLU A 541 -24.62 -6.79 27.18
C GLU A 541 -23.54 -7.77 27.64
N GLU A 542 -23.14 -8.72 26.79
CA GLU A 542 -22.18 -9.78 27.12
C GLU A 542 -20.79 -9.49 26.53
N ASP A 543 -19.75 -9.78 27.33
CA ASP A 543 -18.35 -9.73 26.92
C ASP A 543 -17.77 -11.15 26.83
N GLU A 544 -17.26 -11.52 25.66
CA GLU A 544 -16.76 -12.86 25.32
C GLU A 544 -15.23 -12.98 25.46
N GLY A 545 -14.54 -11.88 25.79
CA GLY A 545 -13.09 -11.88 25.92
C GLY A 545 -12.63 -12.18 27.35
N GLU A 546 -12.47 -13.44 27.73
CA GLU A 546 -11.89 -13.75 29.05
C GLU A 546 -10.45 -13.23 29.17
N VAL A 547 -10.12 -12.65 30.33
CA VAL A 547 -8.83 -11.98 30.58
C VAL A 547 -8.03 -12.80 31.59
N GLY A 548 -6.91 -13.39 31.13
CA GLY A 548 -5.99 -14.15 32.00
C GLY A 548 -5.10 -13.27 32.89
N TYR A 549 -4.35 -13.92 33.80
CA TYR A 549 -3.43 -13.28 34.76
C TYR A 549 -1.97 -13.19 34.31
N ARG A 550 -1.64 -13.64 33.09
CA ARG A 550 -0.25 -13.62 32.62
C ARG A 550 0.21 -12.17 32.41
N ARG A 551 1.52 -11.96 32.41
CA ARG A 551 2.14 -10.67 32.07
C ARG A 551 1.82 -10.36 30.60
N LYS A 552 1.23 -9.19 30.34
CA LYS A 552 0.73 -8.79 29.02
C LYS A 552 1.36 -7.51 28.54
N VAL A 553 1.67 -7.46 27.25
CA VAL A 553 2.10 -6.24 26.56
C VAL A 553 1.29 -6.06 25.29
N VAL A 554 0.83 -4.83 25.07
CA VAL A 554 0.10 -4.45 23.87
C VAL A 554 1.07 -3.89 22.83
N VAL A 555 0.94 -4.35 21.59
CA VAL A 555 1.60 -3.78 20.41
C VAL A 555 0.53 -3.10 19.57
N LEU A 556 0.70 -1.81 19.29
CA LEU A 556 -0.17 -1.11 18.34
C LEU A 556 0.36 -1.32 16.92
N GLY A 557 -0.50 -1.81 16.04
CA GLY A 557 -0.19 -2.04 14.63
C GLY A 557 -0.10 -0.74 13.83
N SER A 558 0.03 -0.89 12.52
CA SER A 558 0.26 0.23 11.60
C SER A 558 -1.00 0.93 11.10
N GLY A 559 -2.19 0.36 11.29
CA GLY A 559 -3.39 0.84 10.59
C GLY A 559 -3.31 0.63 9.07
N PRO A 560 -4.09 1.37 8.26
CA PRO A 560 -4.12 1.18 6.82
C PRO A 560 -2.79 1.52 6.15
N ILE A 561 -2.47 0.76 5.10
CA ILE A 561 -1.35 1.07 4.21
C ILE A 561 -1.64 2.38 3.45
N ARG A 562 -0.64 3.26 3.44
CA ARG A 562 -0.62 4.50 2.66
C ARG A 562 0.81 4.90 2.33
N ILE A 563 1.00 5.83 1.40
CA ILE A 563 2.34 6.30 1.03
C ILE A 563 3.06 6.89 2.24
N GLY A 564 4.22 6.31 2.57
CA GLY A 564 5.03 6.65 3.75
C GLY A 564 4.79 5.78 4.98
N GLN A 565 3.71 4.97 4.99
CA GLN A 565 3.33 4.05 6.06
C GLN A 565 2.84 2.74 5.45
N GLY A 566 3.79 1.87 5.07
CA GLY A 566 3.55 0.62 4.36
C GLY A 566 3.70 -0.62 5.24
N ILE A 567 3.93 -1.76 4.58
CA ILE A 567 4.06 -3.08 5.21
C ILE A 567 5.29 -3.20 6.12
N GLU A 568 6.26 -2.29 6.02
CA GLU A 568 7.47 -2.29 6.83
C GLU A 568 7.17 -2.14 8.33
N PHE A 569 6.10 -1.42 8.67
CA PHE A 569 5.63 -1.24 10.04
C PHE A 569 4.81 -2.44 10.53
N ASP A 570 4.09 -3.10 9.62
CA ASP A 570 3.42 -4.36 9.93
C ASP A 570 4.45 -5.45 10.25
N TYR A 571 5.52 -5.54 9.45
CA TYR A 571 6.67 -6.40 9.71
C TYR A 571 7.24 -6.17 11.12
N CYS A 572 7.46 -4.92 11.51
CA CYS A 572 7.94 -4.59 12.85
C CYS A 572 6.96 -5.02 13.94
N SER A 573 5.66 -4.81 13.73
CA SER A 573 4.62 -5.21 14.68
C SER A 573 4.57 -6.73 14.87
N VAL A 574 4.64 -7.51 13.78
CA VAL A 574 4.67 -8.98 13.79
C VAL A 574 5.92 -9.50 14.52
N HIS A 575 7.10 -8.93 14.24
CA HIS A 575 8.32 -9.36 14.91
C HIS A 575 8.34 -9.02 16.41
N ALA A 576 7.73 -7.90 16.82
CA ALA A 576 7.59 -7.55 18.23
C ALA A 576 6.70 -8.55 18.96
N VAL A 577 5.57 -8.93 18.38
CA VAL A 577 4.68 -9.98 18.91
C VAL A 577 5.42 -11.32 19.06
N LYS A 578 6.17 -11.75 18.04
CA LYS A 578 6.99 -12.97 18.09
C LYS A 578 8.05 -12.89 19.22
N ALA A 579 8.69 -11.73 19.39
CA ALA A 579 9.68 -11.50 20.44
C ALA A 579 9.07 -11.55 21.85
N LEU A 580 7.90 -10.94 22.05
CA LEU A 580 7.13 -11.01 23.30
C LEU A 580 6.77 -12.45 23.66
N ARG A 581 6.26 -13.23 22.69
CA ARG A 581 5.93 -14.63 22.88
C ARG A 581 7.16 -15.46 23.30
N ARG A 582 8.32 -15.23 22.66
CA ARG A 582 9.60 -15.86 23.06
C ARG A 582 10.05 -15.46 24.47
N ALA A 583 9.72 -14.27 24.92
CA ALA A 583 9.99 -13.81 26.29
C ALA A 583 8.97 -14.32 27.32
N GLY A 584 8.01 -15.16 26.92
CA GLY A 584 6.96 -15.67 27.80
C GLY A 584 5.95 -14.60 28.23
N VAL A 585 5.86 -13.50 27.48
CA VAL A 585 4.90 -12.41 27.69
C VAL A 585 3.73 -12.62 26.75
N GLU A 586 2.52 -12.56 27.28
CA GLU A 586 1.30 -12.63 26.49
C GLU A 586 1.19 -11.38 25.60
N SER A 587 1.18 -11.62 24.30
CA SER A 587 1.22 -10.59 23.26
C SER A 587 -0.20 -10.25 22.79
N ILE A 588 -0.54 -8.97 22.88
CA ILE A 588 -1.84 -8.45 22.43
C ILE A 588 -1.57 -7.49 21.28
N ILE A 589 -2.25 -7.67 20.16
CA ILE A 589 -2.15 -6.74 19.03
C ILE A 589 -3.47 -6.04 18.75
N ILE A 590 -3.39 -4.73 18.51
CA ILE A 590 -4.52 -3.91 18.09
C ILE A 590 -4.20 -3.37 16.70
N ASN A 591 -5.00 -3.69 15.69
CA ASN A 591 -4.84 -3.19 14.33
C ASN A 591 -6.15 -3.31 13.54
N ASN A 592 -6.28 -2.63 12.40
CA ASN A 592 -7.52 -2.58 11.60
C ASN A 592 -7.33 -2.80 10.08
N ASN A 593 -6.14 -3.23 9.67
CA ASN A 593 -5.82 -3.48 8.27
C ASN A 593 -6.09 -4.95 7.90
N PRO A 594 -7.02 -5.25 6.99
CA PRO A 594 -7.36 -6.63 6.63
C PRO A 594 -6.30 -7.31 5.75
N GLU A 595 -5.39 -6.55 5.12
CA GLU A 595 -4.40 -7.08 4.17
C GLU A 595 -3.19 -7.73 4.87
N THR A 596 -3.01 -7.51 6.17
CA THR A 596 -1.71 -7.73 6.81
C THR A 596 -1.60 -9.01 7.65
N VAL A 597 -0.36 -9.41 7.93
CA VAL A 597 -0.03 -10.57 8.77
C VAL A 597 -0.27 -10.27 10.25
N SER A 598 -0.16 -9.01 10.67
CA SER A 598 -0.41 -8.64 12.06
C SER A 598 -1.88 -8.83 12.52
N THR A 599 -2.83 -8.78 11.58
CA THR A 599 -4.26 -9.08 11.84
C THR A 599 -4.61 -10.54 11.54
N ASP A 600 -3.61 -11.40 11.37
CA ASP A 600 -3.79 -12.84 11.40
C ASP A 600 -3.92 -13.32 12.84
N PHE A 601 -4.98 -14.08 13.15
CA PHE A 601 -5.25 -14.58 14.49
C PHE A 601 -4.17 -15.56 15.00
N ASP A 602 -3.36 -16.14 14.11
CA ASP A 602 -2.23 -17.00 14.46
C ASP A 602 -0.96 -16.20 14.90
N THR A 603 -0.96 -14.88 14.69
CA THR A 603 0.23 -14.04 14.92
C THR A 603 0.44 -13.73 16.40
N ALA A 604 -0.59 -13.20 17.07
CA ALA A 604 -0.54 -12.80 18.48
C ALA A 604 -1.28 -13.80 19.38
N ASP A 605 -1.09 -13.67 20.70
CA ASP A 605 -1.86 -14.47 21.65
C ASP A 605 -3.28 -13.96 21.77
N ARG A 606 -3.53 -12.66 21.46
CA ARG A 606 -4.86 -12.04 21.37
C ARG A 606 -4.87 -10.97 20.30
N LEU A 607 -5.87 -10.99 19.43
CA LEU A 607 -6.07 -10.00 18.35
C LEU A 607 -7.32 -9.17 18.63
N TYR A 608 -7.15 -7.85 18.67
CA TYR A 608 -8.25 -6.88 18.67
C TYR A 608 -8.28 -6.16 17.33
N PHE A 609 -9.31 -6.43 16.54
CA PHE A 609 -9.49 -5.78 15.24
C PHE A 609 -10.27 -4.47 15.41
N GLU A 610 -9.56 -3.45 15.89
CA GLU A 610 -10.13 -2.19 16.35
C GLU A 610 -9.46 -0.97 15.69
N PRO A 611 -10.19 0.14 15.53
CA PRO A 611 -9.60 1.40 15.11
C PRO A 611 -8.45 1.82 16.02
N LEU A 612 -7.40 2.40 15.45
CA LEU A 612 -6.27 2.95 16.20
C LEU A 612 -6.58 4.38 16.65
N THR A 613 -7.65 4.54 17.43
CA THR A 613 -8.00 5.81 18.08
C THR A 613 -7.76 5.72 19.57
N LEU A 614 -7.67 6.88 20.24
CA LEU A 614 -7.44 6.93 21.67
C LEU A 614 -8.58 6.26 22.46
N GLU A 615 -9.83 6.44 22.02
CA GLU A 615 -11.00 5.79 22.62
C GLU A 615 -10.94 4.27 22.49
N ASP A 616 -10.78 3.77 21.26
CA ASP A 616 -10.88 2.34 20.96
C ASP A 616 -9.69 1.57 21.58
N VAL A 617 -8.47 2.13 21.54
CA VAL A 617 -7.30 1.56 22.21
C VAL A 617 -7.49 1.56 23.73
N CYS A 618 -7.96 2.65 24.34
CA CYS A 618 -8.20 2.68 25.78
C CYS A 618 -9.21 1.63 26.22
N ALA A 619 -10.26 1.36 25.43
CA ALA A 619 -11.23 0.32 25.76
C ALA A 619 -10.56 -1.08 25.88
N VAL A 620 -9.60 -1.39 25.00
CA VAL A 620 -8.82 -2.64 25.09
C VAL A 620 -7.91 -2.63 26.33
N LEU A 621 -7.23 -1.51 26.60
CA LEU A 621 -6.34 -1.39 27.75
C LEU A 621 -7.08 -1.47 29.10
N GLU A 622 -8.28 -0.89 29.20
CA GLU A 622 -9.17 -0.97 30.37
C GLU A 622 -9.53 -2.42 30.70
N LYS A 623 -9.79 -3.22 29.66
CA LYS A 623 -10.11 -4.65 29.76
C LYS A 623 -8.89 -5.49 30.12
N GLU A 624 -7.81 -5.36 29.35
CA GLU A 624 -6.66 -6.27 29.41
C GLU A 624 -5.69 -5.95 30.54
N LYS A 625 -5.67 -4.69 30.99
CA LYS A 625 -4.76 -4.17 32.04
C LYS A 625 -3.30 -4.59 31.81
N PRO A 626 -2.72 -4.30 30.63
CA PRO A 626 -1.36 -4.71 30.31
C PRO A 626 -0.34 -3.95 31.16
N GLU A 627 0.88 -4.50 31.26
CA GLU A 627 2.01 -3.82 31.90
C GLU A 627 2.42 -2.55 31.16
N GLY A 628 2.24 -2.53 29.85
CA GLY A 628 2.46 -1.36 29.02
C GLY A 628 2.19 -1.60 27.54
N VAL A 629 2.41 -0.54 26.77
CA VAL A 629 2.10 -0.45 25.35
C VAL A 629 3.35 -0.11 24.55
N ILE A 630 3.60 -0.85 23.48
CA ILE A 630 4.64 -0.56 22.49
C ILE A 630 3.99 0.17 21.32
N VAL A 631 4.45 1.40 21.05
CA VAL A 631 3.92 2.29 20.01
C VAL A 631 4.92 2.56 18.89
N GLN A 632 6.20 2.26 19.11
CA GLN A 632 7.32 2.64 18.25
C GLN A 632 7.44 1.82 16.96
N PHE A 633 6.66 0.74 16.82
CA PHE A 633 6.72 -0.18 15.67
C PHE A 633 5.57 0.00 14.68
N GLY A 634 4.46 0.61 15.10
CA GLY A 634 3.25 0.83 14.28
C GLY A 634 3.29 2.11 13.44
N GLY A 635 4.45 2.74 13.26
CA GLY A 635 4.58 3.97 12.48
C GLY A 635 3.81 5.15 13.10
N GLN A 636 3.39 6.10 12.25
CA GLN A 636 2.85 7.39 12.72
C GLN A 636 1.51 7.28 13.44
N THR A 637 0.66 6.34 13.02
CA THR A 637 -0.65 6.14 13.64
C THR A 637 -0.51 5.75 15.11
N ALA A 638 0.34 4.75 15.40
CA ALA A 638 0.61 4.33 16.78
C ALA A 638 1.30 5.44 17.60
N ILE A 639 2.28 6.14 17.03
CA ILE A 639 2.98 7.25 17.70
C ILE A 639 2.05 8.40 18.03
N GLY A 640 1.10 8.73 17.16
CA GLY A 640 0.12 9.79 17.37
C GLY A 640 -0.73 9.60 18.63
N LEU A 641 -0.87 8.36 19.12
CA LEU A 641 -1.64 8.04 20.33
C LEU A 641 -0.81 8.15 21.62
N CYS A 642 0.52 8.21 21.52
CA CYS A 642 1.45 8.11 22.64
C CYS A 642 1.15 9.13 23.76
N LYS A 643 1.00 10.42 23.40
CA LYS A 643 0.70 11.50 24.35
C LYS A 643 -0.65 11.30 25.04
N GLY A 644 -1.69 10.93 24.29
CA GLY A 644 -3.02 10.69 24.82
C GLY A 644 -3.07 9.49 25.77
N LEU A 645 -2.37 8.40 25.44
CA LEU A 645 -2.30 7.20 26.28
C LEU A 645 -1.57 7.48 27.60
N LYS A 646 -0.44 8.20 27.54
CA LYS A 646 0.29 8.61 28.75
C LYS A 646 -0.54 9.56 29.62
N ALA A 647 -1.26 10.50 29.03
CA ALA A 647 -2.17 11.39 29.76
C ALA A 647 -3.29 10.64 30.50
N ARG A 648 -3.72 9.49 29.96
CA ARG A 648 -4.68 8.58 30.62
C ARG A 648 -4.05 7.60 31.61
N GLY A 649 -2.74 7.72 31.88
CA GLY A 649 -2.02 6.94 32.89
C GLY A 649 -1.49 5.59 32.40
N TYR A 650 -1.53 5.32 31.09
CA TYR A 650 -0.97 4.09 30.53
C TYR A 650 0.55 4.19 30.38
N ASN A 651 1.23 3.10 30.67
CA ASN A 651 2.68 2.98 30.58
C ASN A 651 3.11 2.71 29.12
N ILE A 652 3.84 3.65 28.52
CA ILE A 652 4.47 3.46 27.22
C ILE A 652 5.84 2.84 27.44
N LEU A 653 6.06 1.63 26.91
CA LEU A 653 7.32 0.92 27.06
C LEU A 653 8.34 1.39 26.02
N GLY A 654 9.63 1.33 26.34
CA GLY A 654 10.71 1.74 25.44
C GLY A 654 11.13 3.19 25.64
N THR A 655 11.49 3.87 24.55
CA THR A 655 11.84 5.30 24.57
C THR A 655 10.68 6.11 25.14
N SER A 656 10.96 6.97 26.11
CA SER A 656 9.95 7.76 26.81
C SER A 656 9.29 8.77 25.87
N VAL A 657 8.11 9.26 26.24
CA VAL A 657 7.40 10.30 25.47
C VAL A 657 8.19 11.60 25.45
N GLU A 658 8.81 11.94 26.58
CA GLU A 658 9.67 13.10 26.74
C GLU A 658 10.92 13.00 25.86
N ASP A 659 11.58 11.83 25.85
CA ASP A 659 12.75 11.61 25.00
C ASP A 659 12.39 11.55 23.52
N THR A 660 11.19 11.07 23.19
CA THR A 660 10.65 11.13 21.83
C THR A 660 10.44 12.57 21.38
N ASP A 661 9.80 13.40 22.22
CA ASP A 661 9.62 14.82 21.96
C ASP A 661 10.97 15.56 21.85
N ARG A 662 11.99 15.18 22.63
CA ARG A 662 13.35 15.73 22.51
C ARG A 662 14.03 15.42 21.17
N ALA A 663 13.59 14.38 20.46
CA ALA A 663 14.10 14.02 19.13
C ALA A 663 13.28 14.65 17.99
N GLU A 664 11.96 14.72 18.15
CA GLU A 664 11.04 15.18 17.08
C GLU A 664 10.78 16.70 17.12
N GLU A 665 10.81 17.34 18.29
CA GLU A 665 10.67 18.79 18.43
C GLU A 665 12.00 19.47 18.14
N ARG A 666 12.02 20.37 17.16
CA ARG A 666 13.25 20.93 16.59
C ARG A 666 14.05 21.73 17.62
N GLY A 667 13.39 22.53 18.46
CA GLY A 667 14.06 23.32 19.50
C GLY A 667 14.78 22.45 20.52
N LEU A 668 14.08 21.45 21.08
CA LEU A 668 14.67 20.47 22.00
C LEU A 668 15.78 19.65 21.32
N PHE A 669 15.57 19.29 20.06
CA PHE A 669 16.55 18.53 19.29
C PHE A 669 17.83 19.34 19.03
N ASP A 670 17.72 20.66 18.84
CA ASP A 670 18.87 21.53 18.69
C ASP A 670 19.73 21.58 19.94
N GLU A 671 19.11 21.63 21.12
CA GLU A 671 19.82 21.55 22.40
C GLU A 671 20.59 20.23 22.53
N VAL A 672 19.97 19.11 22.11
CA VAL A 672 20.61 17.78 22.07
C VAL A 672 21.83 17.79 21.16
N LEU A 673 21.70 18.31 19.93
CA LEU A 673 22.79 18.33 18.96
C LEU A 673 23.92 19.28 19.37
N GLN A 674 23.60 20.45 19.93
CA GLN A 674 24.60 21.40 20.44
C GLN A 674 25.41 20.81 21.59
N ALA A 675 24.77 20.08 22.51
CA ALA A 675 25.43 19.47 23.66
C ALA A 675 26.52 18.44 23.26
N ILE A 676 26.37 17.79 22.11
CA ILE A 676 27.32 16.81 21.58
C ILE A 676 28.21 17.36 20.45
N GLY A 677 28.09 18.65 20.13
CA GLY A 677 28.85 19.29 19.05
C GLY A 677 28.49 18.82 17.63
N ALA A 678 27.29 18.26 17.44
CA ALA A 678 26.82 17.78 16.15
C ALA A 678 26.40 18.94 15.24
N LYS A 679 26.76 18.85 13.95
CA LYS A 679 26.36 19.84 12.94
C LYS A 679 24.96 19.53 12.42
N ARG A 680 24.20 20.58 12.13
CA ARG A 680 22.89 20.52 11.45
C ARG A 680 22.79 21.64 10.40
N PRO A 681 21.90 21.53 9.42
CA PRO A 681 21.63 22.64 8.49
C PRO A 681 21.21 23.89 9.25
N ARG A 682 21.70 25.06 8.81
CA ARG A 682 21.26 26.35 9.36
C ARG A 682 19.79 26.58 8.99
N GLY A 683 18.97 27.07 9.90
CA GLY A 683 17.55 27.27 9.64
C GLY A 683 16.81 27.90 10.81
N GLY A 684 15.56 28.26 10.57
CA GLY A 684 14.71 28.92 11.55
C GLY A 684 13.22 28.77 11.24
N CYS A 685 12.41 28.99 12.26
CA CYS A 685 10.96 29.02 12.14
C CYS A 685 10.51 30.41 11.67
N VAL A 686 9.58 30.43 10.73
CA VAL A 686 8.98 31.64 10.17
C VAL A 686 7.46 31.52 10.24
N SER A 687 6.81 32.62 10.62
CA SER A 687 5.35 32.71 10.71
C SER A 687 4.77 33.69 9.69
N ALA A 688 5.63 34.53 9.11
CA ALA A 688 5.27 35.52 8.12
C ALA A 688 6.28 35.57 6.98
N LEU A 689 5.82 36.04 5.82
CA LEU A 689 6.65 36.18 4.63
C LEU A 689 7.91 37.02 4.87
N ARG A 690 7.77 38.14 5.59
CA ARG A 690 8.89 39.05 5.88
C ARG A 690 10.00 38.38 6.68
N GLU A 691 9.64 37.61 7.71
CA GLU A 691 10.62 36.86 8.53
C GLU A 691 11.39 35.86 7.67
N ALA A 692 10.70 35.20 6.73
CA ALA A 692 11.32 34.27 5.80
C ALA A 692 12.27 34.96 4.80
N GLU A 693 11.95 36.16 4.33
CA GLU A 693 12.84 36.92 3.45
C GLU A 693 14.12 37.36 4.15
N GLU A 694 14.01 37.81 5.40
CA GLU A 694 15.15 38.20 6.24
C GLU A 694 16.05 36.98 6.52
N LEU A 695 15.45 35.86 6.92
CA LEU A 695 16.18 34.60 7.16
C LEU A 695 16.81 34.03 5.88
N ALA A 696 16.12 34.10 4.75
CA ALA A 696 16.65 33.65 3.46
C ALA A 696 17.86 34.46 3.01
N ALA A 697 17.88 35.77 3.27
CA ALA A 697 19.01 36.64 2.98
C ALA A 697 20.23 36.32 3.85
N GLU A 698 20.03 35.86 5.09
CA GLU A 698 21.09 35.46 6.00
C GLU A 698 21.70 34.09 5.62
N ILE A 699 20.86 33.09 5.35
CA ILE A 699 21.31 31.72 5.08
C ILE A 699 21.88 31.59 3.67
N GLY A 700 21.21 32.19 2.68
CA GLY A 700 21.48 32.04 1.25
C GLY A 700 20.73 30.88 0.59
N TYR A 701 20.42 31.02 -0.71
CA TYR A 701 19.77 29.98 -1.50
C TYR A 701 20.75 28.91 -1.98
N PRO A 702 20.30 27.67 -2.26
CA PRO A 702 18.91 27.17 -2.12
C PRO A 702 18.48 26.86 -0.68
N LEU A 703 17.17 26.88 -0.43
CA LEU A 703 16.54 26.60 0.87
C LEU A 703 15.45 25.53 0.73
N ILE A 704 15.09 24.88 1.83
CA ILE A 704 13.93 23.98 1.91
C ILE A 704 12.87 24.57 2.84
N VAL A 705 11.64 24.64 2.35
CA VAL A 705 10.45 25.04 3.11
C VAL A 705 9.78 23.77 3.64
N ARG A 706 9.59 23.66 4.95
CA ARG A 706 9.05 22.47 5.62
C ARG A 706 7.97 22.84 6.65
N PRO A 707 6.73 22.38 6.48
CA PRO A 707 5.74 22.44 7.57
C PRO A 707 6.15 21.53 8.74
N SER A 708 5.76 21.88 9.96
CA SER A 708 6.01 21.05 11.16
C SER A 708 5.05 19.84 11.23
N TYR A 709 5.46 18.75 11.91
CA TYR A 709 4.63 17.56 12.18
C TYR A 709 4.00 16.86 10.95
N VAL A 710 4.69 16.86 9.81
CA VAL A 710 4.24 16.21 8.57
C VAL A 710 5.05 14.94 8.24
N LEU A 711 4.38 13.90 7.74
CA LEU A 711 5.00 12.63 7.34
C LEU A 711 5.45 12.66 5.87
N GLY A 712 6.55 11.98 5.57
CA GLY A 712 6.89 11.59 4.20
C GLY A 712 7.18 12.79 3.29
N GLY A 713 7.69 13.88 3.88
CA GLY A 713 8.01 15.10 3.16
C GLY A 713 6.80 15.93 2.72
N ARG A 714 5.61 15.72 3.30
CA ARG A 714 4.38 16.36 2.81
C ARG A 714 4.53 17.89 2.77
N ALA A 715 4.18 18.45 1.62
CA ALA A 715 4.29 19.87 1.29
C ALA A 715 5.70 20.50 1.45
N MET A 716 6.75 19.68 1.60
CA MET A 716 8.13 20.17 1.57
C MET A 716 8.54 20.55 0.15
N GLN A 717 9.21 21.68 -0.02
CA GLN A 717 9.70 22.14 -1.34
C GLN A 717 11.05 22.84 -1.24
N ILE A 718 11.91 22.59 -2.24
CA ILE A 718 13.19 23.28 -2.38
C ILE A 718 12.98 24.54 -3.22
N VAL A 719 13.41 25.68 -2.69
CA VAL A 719 13.32 27.00 -3.33
C VAL A 719 14.71 27.53 -3.65
N TYR A 720 14.87 28.06 -4.86
CA TYR A 720 16.17 28.49 -5.39
C TYR A 720 16.32 30.02 -5.47
N ASP A 721 15.22 30.75 -5.31
CA ASP A 721 15.18 32.20 -5.38
C ASP A 721 14.00 32.78 -4.57
N LEU A 722 14.02 34.10 -4.39
CA LEU A 722 13.02 34.82 -3.63
C LEU A 722 11.59 34.71 -4.20
N PRO A 723 11.35 34.84 -5.53
CA PRO A 723 10.03 34.58 -6.11
C PRO A 723 9.45 33.21 -5.75
N GLN A 724 10.26 32.14 -5.82
CA GLN A 724 9.83 30.80 -5.43
C GLN A 724 9.50 30.70 -3.94
N LEU A 725 10.36 31.26 -3.07
CA LEU A 725 10.10 31.29 -1.63
C LEU A 725 8.73 31.92 -1.33
N ARG A 726 8.41 33.05 -1.97
CA ARG A 726 7.13 33.74 -1.77
C ARG A 726 5.93 32.89 -2.16
N GLU A 727 6.00 32.23 -3.32
CA GLU A 727 4.93 31.35 -3.80
C GLU A 727 4.71 30.18 -2.85
N VAL A 728 5.78 29.46 -2.52
CA VAL A 728 5.72 28.24 -1.70
C VAL A 728 5.25 28.57 -0.28
N LEU A 729 5.83 29.59 0.36
CA LEU A 729 5.50 29.93 1.74
C LEU A 729 4.06 30.42 1.88
N THR A 730 3.56 31.18 0.90
CA THR A 730 2.17 31.65 0.91
C THR A 730 1.19 30.48 0.85
N LYS A 731 1.44 29.48 -0.01
CA LYS A 731 0.64 28.25 -0.07
C LYS A 731 0.72 27.46 1.24
N ALA A 732 1.93 27.30 1.79
CA ALA A 732 2.11 26.56 3.04
C ALA A 732 1.41 27.24 4.23
N LEU A 733 1.44 28.56 4.35
CA LEU A 733 0.71 29.30 5.39
C LEU A 733 -0.81 29.18 5.26
N GLN A 734 -1.32 29.04 4.04
CA GLN A 734 -2.75 28.81 3.78
C GLN A 734 -3.18 27.37 4.08
N GLU A 735 -2.35 26.39 3.74
CA GLU A 735 -2.64 24.97 3.96
C GLU A 735 -2.49 24.57 5.44
N PHE A 736 -1.58 25.22 6.17
CA PHE A 736 -1.27 24.91 7.58
C PHE A 736 -1.46 26.13 8.50
N PRO A 737 -2.68 26.69 8.61
CA PRO A 737 -2.93 27.88 9.41
C PRO A 737 -2.59 27.64 10.89
N GLY A 738 -1.82 28.54 11.48
CA GLY A 738 -1.39 28.47 12.89
C GLY A 738 -0.24 27.49 13.18
N GLN A 739 0.29 26.81 12.16
CA GLN A 739 1.49 25.97 12.32
C GLN A 739 2.77 26.74 12.04
N GLN A 740 3.84 26.33 12.71
CA GLN A 740 5.20 26.81 12.45
C GLN A 740 5.73 26.21 11.14
N ILE A 741 6.26 27.07 10.26
CA ILE A 741 6.91 26.66 9.01
C ILE A 741 8.42 26.88 9.16
N TRP A 742 9.20 25.88 8.80
CA TRP A 742 10.65 25.92 8.86
C TRP A 742 11.25 26.26 7.51
N LEU A 743 12.29 27.08 7.56
CA LEU A 743 13.13 27.40 6.42
C LEU A 743 14.56 26.98 6.76
N ASP A 744 15.04 25.94 6.09
CA ASP A 744 16.37 25.36 6.32
C ASP A 744 17.28 25.51 5.10
N GLN A 745 18.58 25.57 5.35
CA GLN A 745 19.62 25.50 4.33
C GLN A 745 19.52 24.16 3.58
N TYR A 746 19.40 24.21 2.26
CA TYR A 746 19.48 23.01 1.45
C TYR A 746 20.93 22.62 1.19
N LEU A 747 21.34 21.44 1.69
CA LEU A 747 22.68 20.90 1.51
C LEU A 747 22.67 19.88 0.38
N LEU A 748 23.27 20.22 -0.76
CA LEU A 748 23.40 19.31 -1.91
C LEU A 748 24.56 18.33 -1.69
N GLY A 749 24.34 17.35 -0.83
CA GLY A 749 25.33 16.36 -0.43
C GLY A 749 24.83 14.92 -0.54
N GLN A 750 25.69 13.98 -0.15
CA GLN A 750 25.37 12.56 -0.13
C GLN A 750 24.50 12.24 1.09
N GLU A 751 23.28 11.74 0.89
CA GLU A 751 22.40 11.33 1.99
C GLU A 751 22.79 9.94 2.51
N VAL A 752 22.72 9.78 3.83
CA VAL A 752 23.07 8.55 4.55
C VAL A 752 22.01 8.27 5.59
N GLU A 753 21.57 7.02 5.68
CA GLU A 753 20.57 6.58 6.63
C GLU A 753 21.12 5.48 7.54
N VAL A 754 20.86 5.59 8.84
CA VAL A 754 21.36 4.66 9.85
C VAL A 754 20.21 4.23 10.75
N ASP A 755 19.97 2.92 10.81
CA ASP A 755 19.13 2.33 11.85
C ASP A 755 20.02 1.86 13.01
N ALA A 756 19.52 2.01 14.23
CA ALA A 756 20.23 1.58 15.43
C ALA A 756 19.27 1.09 16.52
N ILE A 757 19.81 0.28 17.43
CA ILE A 757 19.14 -0.21 18.63
C ILE A 757 19.93 0.30 19.83
N SER A 758 19.27 0.85 20.83
CA SER A 758 19.92 1.36 22.04
C SER A 758 19.19 0.90 23.28
N ASP A 759 19.92 0.55 24.34
CA ASP A 759 19.38 0.32 25.69
C ASP A 759 19.60 1.51 26.66
N GLY A 760 20.13 2.61 26.14
CA GLY A 760 20.50 3.83 26.87
C GLY A 760 22.01 3.97 27.03
N ASP A 761 22.73 2.84 27.12
CA ASP A 761 24.18 2.81 27.33
C ASP A 761 24.91 2.22 26.11
N THR A 762 24.48 1.04 25.67
CA THR A 762 25.01 0.33 24.50
C THR A 762 24.17 0.66 23.29
N VAL A 763 24.81 0.92 22.16
CA VAL A 763 24.16 1.20 20.88
C VAL A 763 24.67 0.22 19.84
N CYS A 764 23.79 -0.56 19.25
CA CYS A 764 24.09 -1.46 18.13
C CYS A 764 23.61 -0.82 16.84
N ILE A 765 24.49 -0.69 15.86
CA ILE A 765 24.18 -0.17 14.52
C ILE A 765 24.26 -1.34 13.53
N PRO A 766 23.13 -1.93 13.10
CA PRO A 766 23.15 -3.06 12.16
C PRO A 766 23.81 -2.73 10.82
N GLY A 767 23.68 -1.48 10.36
CA GLY A 767 24.28 -1.05 9.10
C GLY A 767 24.10 0.43 8.81
N ILE A 768 24.96 0.93 7.92
CA ILE A 768 24.89 2.27 7.35
C ILE A 768 24.45 2.12 5.90
N MET A 769 23.46 2.90 5.46
CA MET A 769 22.95 2.89 4.10
C MET A 769 23.32 4.19 3.41
N GLU A 770 23.95 4.08 2.24
CA GLU A 770 24.21 5.20 1.35
C GLU A 770 23.06 5.33 0.36
N HIS A 771 22.47 6.51 0.22
CA HIS A 771 21.49 6.73 -0.84
C HIS A 771 22.19 6.95 -2.17
N LEU A 772 21.56 6.55 -3.27
CA LEU A 772 22.12 6.76 -4.59
C LEU A 772 21.90 8.20 -5.05
N GLU A 773 20.68 8.68 -4.84
CA GLU A 773 20.31 10.07 -5.05
C GLU A 773 20.90 10.97 -3.96
N ARG A 774 21.37 12.16 -4.35
CA ARG A 774 21.79 13.20 -3.39
C ARG A 774 20.59 13.72 -2.59
N ALA A 775 20.89 14.30 -1.42
CA ALA A 775 19.91 14.89 -0.53
C ALA A 775 19.00 15.88 -1.29
N GLY A 776 17.70 15.82 -1.00
CA GLY A 776 16.64 16.53 -1.72
C GLY A 776 15.65 15.64 -2.43
N ILE A 777 15.98 14.35 -2.55
CA ILE A 777 15.03 13.28 -2.84
C ILE A 777 14.75 12.56 -1.53
N HIS A 778 13.49 12.40 -1.19
CA HIS A 778 13.09 11.80 0.07
C HIS A 778 13.63 10.36 0.20
N SER A 779 14.19 10.00 1.36
CA SER A 779 14.75 8.65 1.65
C SER A 779 13.90 7.47 1.18
N GLY A 780 12.57 7.54 1.39
CA GLY A 780 11.61 6.55 0.90
C GLY A 780 11.61 6.34 -0.63
N ASP A 781 11.85 7.40 -1.40
CA ASP A 781 11.92 7.43 -2.88
C ASP A 781 13.35 7.32 -3.41
N SER A 782 14.36 7.23 -2.54
CA SER A 782 15.75 7.00 -2.92
C SER A 782 16.06 5.50 -3.02
N ILE A 783 16.97 5.17 -3.92
CA ILE A 783 17.66 3.89 -3.93
C ILE A 783 18.67 3.91 -2.78
N ALA A 784 18.65 2.89 -1.93
CA ALA A 784 19.56 2.79 -0.79
C ALA A 784 20.49 1.58 -0.97
N VAL A 785 21.76 1.74 -0.61
CA VAL A 785 22.82 0.75 -0.82
C VAL A 785 23.47 0.42 0.52
N TYR A 786 23.55 -0.87 0.81
CA TYR A 786 24.30 -1.42 1.95
C TYR A 786 25.33 -2.45 1.45
N PRO A 787 26.58 -2.44 1.96
CA PRO A 787 27.18 -1.33 2.71
C PRO A 787 27.40 -0.10 1.81
N PRO A 788 27.82 1.05 2.37
CA PRO A 788 28.19 2.22 1.57
C PRO A 788 29.28 1.87 0.55
N GLN A 789 29.20 2.49 -0.63
CA GLN A 789 30.09 2.25 -1.77
C GLN A 789 31.06 3.41 -2.02
N THR A 790 30.66 4.65 -1.71
CA THR A 790 31.47 5.84 -1.98
C THR A 790 31.90 6.58 -0.71
N ILE A 791 31.27 6.29 0.43
CA ILE A 791 31.58 6.92 1.71
C ILE A 791 32.86 6.33 2.31
N SER A 792 33.85 7.18 2.59
CA SER A 792 35.12 6.75 3.20
C SER A 792 34.94 6.15 4.60
N ASP A 793 35.81 5.20 4.97
CA ASP A 793 35.81 4.56 6.30
C ASP A 793 35.89 5.57 7.45
N LYS A 794 36.65 6.67 7.25
CA LYS A 794 36.74 7.76 8.24
C LYS A 794 35.39 8.40 8.48
N LYS A 795 34.61 8.66 7.42
CA LYS A 795 33.27 9.24 7.53
C LYS A 795 32.25 8.27 8.08
N GLN A 796 32.36 6.99 7.75
CA GLN A 796 31.55 5.94 8.37
C GLN A 796 31.80 5.87 9.88
N ALA A 797 33.07 5.94 10.33
CA ALA A 797 33.41 5.99 11.76
C ALA A 797 32.85 7.24 12.46
N GLU A 798 32.94 8.41 11.84
CA GLU A 798 32.34 9.65 12.34
C GLU A 798 30.81 9.52 12.52
N ILE A 799 30.13 8.91 11.54
CA ILE A 799 28.68 8.64 11.61
C ILE A 799 28.35 7.66 12.75
N VAL A 800 29.16 6.63 12.94
CA VAL A 800 28.99 5.66 14.05
C VAL A 800 29.11 6.37 15.41
N ASP A 801 30.18 7.13 15.62
CA ASP A 801 30.41 7.86 16.88
C ASP A 801 29.27 8.85 17.16
N LEU A 802 28.83 9.56 16.12
CA LEU A 802 27.73 10.51 16.20
C LEU A 802 26.39 9.81 16.50
N THR A 803 26.11 8.66 15.86
CA THR A 803 24.91 7.85 16.13
C THR A 803 24.88 7.39 17.58
N VAL A 804 26.02 6.91 18.11
CA VAL A 804 26.15 6.48 19.51
C VAL A 804 25.92 7.66 20.46
N ALA A 805 26.51 8.81 20.18
CA ALA A 805 26.36 10.02 20.99
C ALA A 805 24.92 10.53 21.02
N ILE A 806 24.24 10.55 19.88
CA ILE A 806 22.83 10.96 19.76
C ILE A 806 21.93 10.01 20.55
N ALA A 807 22.05 8.69 20.34
CA ALA A 807 21.23 7.70 21.03
C ALA A 807 21.35 7.80 22.56
N ARG A 808 22.56 8.02 23.09
CA ARG A 808 22.80 8.21 24.52
C ARG A 808 22.26 9.54 25.04
N SER A 809 22.47 10.63 24.29
CA SER A 809 22.02 11.97 24.68
C SER A 809 20.49 12.05 24.79
N ILE A 810 19.78 11.37 23.88
CA ILE A 810 18.32 11.26 23.89
C ILE A 810 17.82 10.17 24.86
N ASN A 811 18.69 9.28 25.35
CA ASN A 811 18.30 8.13 26.20
C ASN A 811 17.34 7.17 25.47
N ILE A 812 17.69 6.77 24.25
CA ILE A 812 16.89 5.84 23.44
C ILE A 812 16.85 4.45 24.07
N LYS A 813 15.64 3.87 24.14
CA LYS A 813 15.38 2.49 24.58
C LYS A 813 14.53 1.76 23.55
N GLY A 814 15.19 0.99 22.69
CA GLY A 814 14.56 0.36 21.53
C GLY A 814 15.23 0.83 20.24
N LEU A 815 14.44 1.18 19.23
CA LEU A 815 14.93 1.60 17.92
C LEU A 815 15.05 3.11 17.79
N LEU A 816 16.04 3.52 17.00
CA LEU A 816 16.12 4.84 16.40
C LEU A 816 16.59 4.72 14.94
N ASN A 817 16.21 5.70 14.14
CA ASN A 817 16.69 5.93 12.79
C ASN A 817 17.24 7.35 12.70
N ILE A 818 18.38 7.54 12.05
CA ILE A 818 19.01 8.84 11.86
C ILE A 818 19.33 9.03 10.39
N GLN A 819 18.98 10.20 9.87
CA GLN A 819 19.35 10.64 8.54
C GLN A 819 20.44 11.70 8.62
N TYR A 820 21.48 11.53 7.81
CA TYR A 820 22.61 12.42 7.69
C TYR A 820 22.77 12.90 6.24
N VAL A 821 23.45 14.03 6.08
CA VAL A 821 23.99 14.45 4.78
C VAL A 821 25.47 14.76 4.91
N ILE A 822 26.28 14.21 4.00
CA ILE A 822 27.69 14.54 3.86
C ILE A 822 27.82 15.64 2.83
N TYR A 823 28.21 16.84 3.27
CA TYR A 823 28.39 18.00 2.41
C TYR A 823 29.74 18.66 2.70
N GLN A 824 30.54 18.89 1.66
CA GLN A 824 31.89 19.46 1.77
C GLN A 824 32.80 18.75 2.79
N ASP A 825 32.78 17.41 2.79
CA ASP A 825 33.53 16.56 3.73
C ASP A 825 33.14 16.77 5.21
N GLU A 826 31.90 17.17 5.49
CA GLU A 826 31.35 17.35 6.83
C GLU A 826 30.02 16.60 6.98
N VAL A 827 29.79 15.98 8.14
CA VAL A 827 28.56 15.22 8.42
C VAL A 827 27.56 16.12 9.13
N TYR A 828 26.37 16.26 8.56
CA TYR A 828 25.25 17.01 9.14
C TYR A 828 24.11 16.07 9.48
N VAL A 829 23.48 16.26 10.64
CA VAL A 829 22.27 15.55 11.05
C VAL A 829 21.05 16.23 10.44
N LEU A 830 20.22 15.48 9.73
CA LEU A 830 18.97 15.96 9.15
C LEU A 830 17.80 15.77 10.12
N GLU A 831 17.59 14.53 10.57
CA GLU A 831 16.53 14.17 11.51
C GLU A 831 16.85 12.89 12.28
N VAL A 832 16.23 12.74 13.45
CA VAL A 832 16.27 11.54 14.29
C VAL A 832 14.84 11.09 14.57
N ASN A 833 14.57 9.84 14.24
CA ASN A 833 13.27 9.20 14.43
C ASN A 833 13.43 8.12 15.52
N PRO A 834 12.98 8.33 16.77
CA PRO A 834 13.14 7.40 17.90
C PRO A 834 12.14 6.23 17.85
N ARG A 835 12.05 5.59 16.68
CA ARG A 835 11.08 4.54 16.32
C ARG A 835 11.62 3.66 15.20
N SER A 836 10.89 2.61 14.83
CA SER A 836 11.23 1.85 13.62
C SER A 836 11.16 2.73 12.37
N SER A 837 12.06 2.50 11.44
CA SER A 837 12.02 3.05 10.09
C SER A 837 11.51 2.01 9.10
N ARG A 838 11.27 2.45 7.86
CA ARG A 838 10.93 1.56 6.75
C ARG A 838 12.11 0.69 6.29
N THR A 839 13.35 1.04 6.65
CA THR A 839 14.56 0.29 6.25
C THR A 839 14.88 -0.88 7.17
N VAL A 840 14.20 -0.98 8.33
CA VAL A 840 14.39 -2.08 9.30
C VAL A 840 14.24 -3.48 8.68
N PRO A 841 13.21 -3.79 7.87
CA PRO A 841 13.10 -5.10 7.24
C PRO A 841 14.27 -5.40 6.29
N PHE A 842 14.60 -4.43 5.41
CA PHE A 842 15.72 -4.52 4.48
C PHE A 842 17.04 -4.82 5.21
N LEU A 843 17.41 -4.01 6.20
CA LEU A 843 18.64 -4.23 6.98
C LEU A 843 18.59 -5.55 7.75
N SER A 844 17.44 -5.93 8.33
CA SER A 844 17.31 -7.21 9.04
C SER A 844 17.61 -8.40 8.11
N LYS A 845 17.18 -8.34 6.84
CA LYS A 845 17.39 -9.44 5.88
C LYS A 845 18.83 -9.52 5.39
N VAL A 846 19.44 -8.38 5.11
CA VAL A 846 20.80 -8.30 4.57
C VAL A 846 21.83 -8.63 5.65
N THR A 847 21.71 -8.04 6.84
CA THR A 847 22.67 -8.19 7.93
C THR A 847 22.46 -9.49 8.72
N GLY A 848 21.24 -10.03 8.71
CA GLY A 848 20.82 -11.14 9.56
C GLY A 848 20.62 -10.77 11.04
N VAL A 849 20.75 -9.48 11.40
CA VAL A 849 20.47 -8.99 12.75
C VAL A 849 18.95 -8.99 12.98
N PRO A 850 18.44 -9.62 14.05
CA PRO A 850 17.01 -9.60 14.36
C PRO A 850 16.64 -8.29 15.06
N ILE A 851 16.70 -7.17 14.32
CA ILE A 851 16.64 -5.79 14.82
C ILE A 851 15.47 -5.56 15.79
N VAL A 852 14.26 -5.95 15.38
CA VAL A 852 13.04 -5.77 16.17
C VAL A 852 13.00 -6.67 17.41
N ASP A 853 13.55 -7.89 17.33
CA ASP A 853 13.62 -8.80 18.49
C ASP A 853 14.55 -8.22 19.57
N LEU A 854 15.74 -7.74 19.17
CA LEU A 854 16.68 -7.08 20.07
C LEU A 854 16.05 -5.84 20.71
N ALA A 855 15.41 -4.98 19.91
CA ALA A 855 14.73 -3.79 20.41
C ALA A 855 13.59 -4.14 21.37
N THR A 856 12.79 -5.16 21.06
CA THR A 856 11.70 -5.60 21.95
C THR A 856 12.24 -6.10 23.29
N ARG A 857 13.34 -6.86 23.29
CA ARG A 857 13.97 -7.32 24.54
C ARG A 857 14.55 -6.17 25.37
N VAL A 858 15.12 -5.17 24.72
CA VAL A 858 15.55 -3.92 25.37
C VAL A 858 14.37 -3.19 25.99
N ILE A 859 13.25 -3.07 25.27
CA ILE A 859 12.00 -2.48 25.76
C ILE A 859 11.49 -3.23 27.00
N LEU A 860 11.68 -4.55 27.07
CA LEU A 860 11.35 -5.39 28.23
C LEU A 860 12.40 -5.35 29.36
N GLY A 861 13.49 -4.59 29.19
CA GLY A 861 14.53 -4.37 30.21
C GLY A 861 15.79 -5.22 30.09
N GLN A 862 15.98 -6.00 29.01
CA GLN A 862 17.21 -6.75 28.76
C GLN A 862 18.24 -5.88 28.02
N SER A 863 19.39 -5.59 28.63
CA SER A 863 20.44 -4.81 27.97
C SER A 863 21.01 -5.53 26.74
N LEU A 864 21.48 -4.77 25.75
CA LEU A 864 22.15 -5.29 24.56
C LEU A 864 23.41 -6.08 24.94
N ALA A 865 24.16 -5.60 25.93
CA ALA A 865 25.34 -6.29 26.45
C ALA A 865 24.99 -7.69 27.00
N SER A 866 23.86 -7.83 27.72
CA SER A 866 23.40 -9.14 28.23
C SER A 866 22.95 -10.10 27.11
N GLN A 867 22.60 -9.54 25.95
CA GLN A 867 22.24 -10.28 24.74
C GLN A 867 23.47 -10.63 23.88
N GLY A 868 24.69 -10.29 24.34
CA GLY A 868 25.94 -10.53 23.62
C GLY A 868 26.22 -9.53 22.50
N ILE A 869 25.56 -8.38 22.51
CA ILE A 869 25.70 -7.34 21.49
C ILE A 869 26.67 -6.25 21.97
N ASN A 870 27.66 -5.91 21.15
CA ASN A 870 28.65 -4.88 21.43
C ASN A 870 28.18 -3.49 20.97
N ASN A 871 28.81 -2.46 21.52
CA ASN A 871 28.59 -1.07 21.11
C ASN A 871 29.24 -0.77 19.74
N GLY A 872 28.54 -0.06 18.87
CA GLY A 872 29.02 0.41 17.57
C GLY A 872 28.40 -0.33 16.38
N LEU A 873 29.15 -0.34 15.26
CA LEU A 873 28.74 -0.93 13.99
C LEU A 873 28.84 -2.46 14.02
N TRP A 874 27.78 -3.12 13.58
CA TRP A 874 27.74 -4.56 13.36
C TRP A 874 28.70 -4.95 12.22
N PRO A 875 29.40 -6.10 12.31
CA PRO A 875 30.32 -6.54 11.26
C PRO A 875 29.66 -6.56 9.88
N VAL A 876 30.28 -5.86 8.93
CA VAL A 876 29.82 -5.78 7.55
C VAL A 876 30.11 -7.11 6.84
N GLY A 877 29.10 -7.64 6.14
CA GLY A 877 29.23 -8.85 5.33
C GLY A 877 29.96 -8.64 4.01
N ASP A 878 30.02 -9.69 3.19
CA ASP A 878 30.68 -9.71 1.87
C ASP A 878 29.74 -9.38 0.69
N LYS A 879 28.45 -9.16 0.97
CA LYS A 879 27.42 -8.88 -0.04
C LYS A 879 27.04 -7.40 -0.06
N VAL A 880 26.70 -6.94 -1.25
CA VAL A 880 26.06 -5.66 -1.49
C VAL A 880 24.57 -5.90 -1.73
N ALA A 881 23.74 -5.11 -1.06
CA ALA A 881 22.31 -5.08 -1.23
C ALA A 881 21.87 -3.67 -1.64
N VAL A 882 20.96 -3.61 -2.60
CA VAL A 882 20.38 -2.38 -3.13
C VAL A 882 18.87 -2.45 -2.95
N LYS A 883 18.31 -1.55 -2.16
CA LYS A 883 16.88 -1.30 -2.05
C LYS A 883 16.49 -0.27 -3.10
N ALA A 884 15.49 -0.58 -3.93
CA ALA A 884 14.97 0.35 -4.92
C ALA A 884 13.45 0.58 -4.73
N PRO A 885 12.97 1.83 -4.83
CA PRO A 885 11.57 2.16 -4.65
C PRO A 885 10.75 1.86 -5.91
N VAL A 886 9.47 1.57 -5.71
CA VAL A 886 8.49 1.29 -6.77
C VAL A 886 7.36 2.32 -6.70
N PHE A 887 6.97 2.84 -7.87
CA PHE A 887 5.99 3.91 -8.00
C PHE A 887 4.74 3.44 -8.75
N SER A 888 3.58 3.97 -8.36
CA SER A 888 2.29 3.69 -9.01
C SER A 888 1.79 4.85 -9.90
N PHE A 889 2.70 5.61 -10.52
CA PHE A 889 2.35 6.78 -11.35
C PHE A 889 1.43 6.45 -12.53
N SER A 890 1.50 5.22 -13.07
CA SER A 890 0.59 4.76 -14.13
C SER A 890 -0.88 4.69 -13.70
N LYS A 891 -1.16 4.71 -12.39
CA LYS A 891 -2.50 4.77 -11.78
C LYS A 891 -2.91 6.17 -11.34
N LEU A 892 -1.94 7.06 -11.18
CA LEU A 892 -2.11 8.41 -10.66
C LEU A 892 -1.72 9.44 -11.73
N LEU A 893 -2.46 9.47 -12.83
CA LEU A 893 -2.06 10.17 -14.08
C LEU A 893 -1.81 11.67 -13.94
N LEU A 894 -2.42 12.34 -12.94
CA LEU A 894 -2.22 13.77 -12.67
C LEU A 894 -1.18 14.03 -11.56
N VAL A 895 -0.59 12.97 -10.99
CA VAL A 895 0.53 13.10 -10.04
C VAL A 895 1.82 13.23 -10.82
N GLU A 896 2.63 14.22 -10.46
CA GLU A 896 3.93 14.50 -11.07
C GLU A 896 4.89 13.29 -10.93
N PRO A 897 5.27 12.64 -12.04
CA PRO A 897 6.22 11.51 -12.04
C PRO A 897 7.67 12.01 -11.96
N SER A 898 8.00 12.74 -10.89
CA SER A 898 9.35 13.18 -10.59
C SER A 898 9.71 12.97 -9.12
N LEU A 899 11.00 12.78 -8.86
CA LEU A 899 11.55 12.69 -7.51
C LEU A 899 11.63 14.07 -6.86
N GLY A 900 11.63 14.11 -5.53
CA GLY A 900 11.75 15.34 -4.75
C GLY A 900 11.63 15.07 -3.24
N PRO A 901 11.50 16.11 -2.42
CA PRO A 901 11.51 15.99 -0.96
C PRO A 901 10.24 15.34 -0.40
N GLU A 902 9.18 15.20 -1.20
CA GLU A 902 7.95 14.51 -0.84
C GLU A 902 7.93 13.09 -1.45
N MET A 903 7.79 12.07 -0.58
CA MET A 903 7.75 10.65 -0.94
C MET A 903 6.51 10.29 -1.79
N LYS A 904 6.67 9.48 -2.84
CA LYS A 904 5.59 9.04 -3.73
C LYS A 904 5.56 7.54 -3.99
N SER A 905 6.61 6.81 -3.60
CA SER A 905 6.70 5.36 -3.76
C SER A 905 5.64 4.62 -2.94
N THR A 906 5.17 3.51 -3.48
CA THR A 906 4.15 2.63 -2.86
C THR A 906 4.75 1.38 -2.24
N GLY A 907 5.97 1.00 -2.66
CA GLY A 907 6.66 -0.19 -2.18
C GLY A 907 8.13 -0.19 -2.57
N GLU A 908 8.80 -1.30 -2.29
CA GLU A 908 10.24 -1.47 -2.53
C GLU A 908 10.60 -2.88 -2.98
N VAL A 909 11.76 -2.99 -3.59
CA VAL A 909 12.41 -4.26 -3.95
C VAL A 909 13.86 -4.26 -3.50
N MET A 910 14.45 -5.44 -3.42
CA MET A 910 15.85 -5.62 -3.08
C MET A 910 16.59 -6.45 -4.13
N GLY A 911 17.75 -5.95 -4.56
CA GLY A 911 18.74 -6.71 -5.32
C GLY A 911 19.96 -7.01 -4.46
N ILE A 912 20.43 -8.26 -4.47
CA ILE A 912 21.60 -8.68 -3.68
C ILE A 912 22.62 -9.42 -4.55
N ASP A 913 23.89 -9.06 -4.40
CA ASP A 913 25.01 -9.72 -5.08
C ASP A 913 26.33 -9.47 -4.31
N TYR A 914 27.43 -10.03 -4.76
CA TYR A 914 28.77 -9.72 -4.25
C TYR A 914 29.36 -8.45 -4.89
N GLN A 915 28.84 -8.06 -6.07
CA GLN A 915 29.26 -6.86 -6.79
C GLN A 915 28.14 -5.83 -6.80
N TYR A 916 28.45 -4.59 -6.42
CA TYR A 916 27.49 -3.48 -6.36
C TYR A 916 26.65 -3.35 -7.63
N GLN A 917 27.28 -3.40 -8.80
CA GLN A 917 26.58 -3.16 -10.04
C GLN A 917 25.63 -4.31 -10.42
N LYS A 918 25.92 -5.55 -10.00
CA LYS A 918 25.00 -6.68 -10.17
C LYS A 918 23.83 -6.60 -9.19
N ALA A 919 24.08 -6.18 -7.95
CA ALA A 919 23.02 -5.92 -6.97
C ALA A 919 22.08 -4.82 -7.48
N LEU A 920 22.64 -3.73 -8.01
CA LEU A 920 21.89 -2.64 -8.64
C LEU A 920 21.11 -3.11 -9.88
N TYR A 921 21.72 -3.93 -10.75
CA TYR A 921 21.03 -4.54 -11.90
C TYR A 921 19.79 -5.32 -11.47
N LYS A 922 19.93 -6.19 -10.47
CA LYS A 922 18.81 -6.96 -9.92
C LYS A 922 17.72 -6.04 -9.35
N ALA A 923 18.09 -5.03 -8.56
CA ALA A 923 17.13 -4.10 -7.99
C ALA A 923 16.34 -3.36 -9.10
N LEU A 924 17.02 -2.84 -10.12
CA LEU A 924 16.40 -2.12 -11.22
C LEU A 924 15.47 -3.00 -12.07
N LEU A 925 15.85 -4.26 -12.32
CA LEU A 925 14.97 -5.24 -12.96
C LEU A 925 13.73 -5.54 -12.10
N ALA A 926 13.91 -5.69 -10.79
CA ALA A 926 12.83 -6.01 -9.88
C ALA A 926 11.80 -4.87 -9.74
N VAL A 927 12.20 -3.60 -9.96
CA VAL A 927 11.28 -2.45 -10.07
C VAL A 927 10.42 -2.52 -11.35
N GLY A 928 10.78 -3.37 -12.31
CA GLY A 928 10.07 -3.53 -13.59
C GLY A 928 10.62 -2.67 -14.72
N LEU A 929 11.80 -2.06 -14.56
CA LEU A 929 12.44 -1.28 -15.61
C LEU A 929 13.01 -2.20 -16.70
N ARG A 930 12.63 -1.94 -17.96
CA ARG A 930 13.18 -2.66 -19.11
C ARG A 930 14.55 -2.12 -19.48
N MET A 931 15.57 -2.98 -19.37
CA MET A 931 16.93 -2.64 -19.80
C MET A 931 17.14 -2.92 -21.28
N SER A 932 17.04 -1.87 -22.09
CA SER A 932 17.49 -1.91 -23.49
C SER A 932 18.96 -1.50 -23.55
N VAL A 933 19.81 -2.33 -24.16
CA VAL A 933 21.25 -2.03 -24.35
C VAL A 933 21.53 -1.14 -25.57
N HIS A 934 20.52 -0.91 -26.41
CA HIS A 934 20.56 -0.04 -27.59
C HIS A 934 19.19 0.65 -27.77
N GLY A 935 19.13 1.74 -28.53
CA GLY A 935 17.88 2.44 -28.83
C GLY A 935 18.06 3.96 -28.90
N THR A 936 17.01 4.68 -28.53
CA THR A 936 16.97 6.15 -28.56
C THR A 936 16.82 6.72 -27.15
N LEU A 937 17.70 7.66 -26.79
CA LEU A 937 17.60 8.50 -25.59
C LEU A 937 16.93 9.84 -25.93
N LEU A 938 15.84 10.17 -25.24
CA LEU A 938 15.27 11.51 -25.22
C LEU A 938 15.85 12.33 -24.05
N ALA A 939 16.57 13.40 -24.33
CA ALA A 939 17.14 14.30 -23.33
C ALA A 939 16.44 15.67 -23.30
N THR A 940 15.95 16.06 -22.12
CA THR A 940 15.37 17.38 -21.87
C THR A 940 15.78 17.85 -20.47
N LEU A 941 16.82 18.69 -20.43
CA LEU A 941 17.50 19.09 -19.20
C LEU A 941 17.19 20.55 -18.85
N ALA A 942 16.96 20.81 -17.57
CA ALA A 942 16.99 22.14 -16.98
C ALA A 942 18.37 22.79 -17.14
N ASP A 943 18.43 24.11 -17.23
CA ASP A 943 19.69 24.83 -17.52
C ASP A 943 20.82 24.51 -16.53
N ARG A 944 20.48 24.40 -15.23
CA ARG A 944 21.42 24.03 -14.17
C ARG A 944 22.03 22.64 -14.31
N ASP A 945 21.30 21.71 -14.94
CA ASP A 945 21.67 20.30 -15.04
C ASP A 945 22.35 19.98 -16.38
N LYS A 946 22.41 20.95 -17.31
CA LYS A 946 22.94 20.73 -18.65
C LYS A 946 24.40 20.33 -18.68
N GLU A 947 25.24 20.92 -17.82
CA GLU A 947 26.67 20.62 -17.81
C GLU A 947 26.94 19.19 -17.36
N GLU A 948 26.32 18.78 -16.26
CA GLU A 948 26.47 17.44 -15.71
C GLU A 948 25.75 16.39 -16.59
N GLY A 949 24.51 16.65 -16.98
CA GLY A 949 23.72 15.75 -17.81
C GLY A 949 24.32 15.54 -19.21
N LEU A 950 25.08 16.50 -19.75
CA LEU A 950 25.81 16.32 -21.01
C LEU A 950 26.85 15.19 -20.93
N LYS A 951 27.52 15.03 -19.77
CA LYS A 951 28.48 13.94 -19.55
C LYS A 951 27.77 12.57 -19.62
N LEU A 952 26.54 12.49 -19.11
CA LEU A 952 25.73 11.27 -19.19
C LEU A 952 25.26 11.00 -20.63
N VAL A 953 24.80 12.03 -21.34
CA VAL A 953 24.41 11.92 -22.76
C VAL A 953 25.58 11.42 -23.62
N GLU A 954 26.80 11.90 -23.37
CA GLU A 954 27.99 11.42 -24.08
C GLU A 954 28.24 9.92 -23.85
N ARG A 955 28.06 9.42 -22.62
CA ARG A 955 28.19 7.99 -22.31
C ARG A 955 27.12 7.15 -23.00
N PHE A 956 25.86 7.59 -22.99
CA PHE A 956 24.79 6.93 -23.77
C PHE A 956 25.14 6.88 -25.27
N TYR A 957 25.63 7.98 -25.84
CA TYR A 957 26.03 8.03 -27.25
C TYR A 957 27.17 7.04 -27.56
N LYS A 958 28.17 6.93 -26.68
CA LYS A 958 29.27 5.96 -26.80
C LYS A 958 28.81 4.50 -26.74
N LEU A 959 27.72 4.22 -26.02
CA LEU A 959 27.07 2.90 -26.01
C LEU A 959 26.23 2.63 -27.28
N GLY A 960 26.11 3.59 -28.19
CA GLY A 960 25.40 3.46 -29.46
C GLY A 960 23.95 3.92 -29.44
N PHE A 961 23.52 4.66 -28.41
CA PHE A 961 22.18 5.26 -28.41
C PHE A 961 22.08 6.42 -29.39
N ARG A 962 20.97 6.48 -30.13
CA ARG A 962 20.57 7.68 -30.87
C ARG A 962 20.09 8.73 -29.88
N ILE A 963 20.53 9.97 -30.05
CA ILE A 963 20.16 11.06 -29.14
C ILE A 963 19.11 11.94 -29.81
N ILE A 964 17.97 12.10 -29.15
CA ILE A 964 16.98 13.13 -29.48
C ILE A 964 16.86 14.09 -28.30
N ALA A 965 16.73 15.38 -28.54
CA ALA A 965 16.67 16.35 -27.46
C ALA A 965 15.83 17.59 -27.79
N THR A 966 15.26 18.23 -26.77
CA THR A 966 14.55 19.50 -26.96
C THR A 966 15.52 20.61 -27.34
N LYS A 967 15.06 21.62 -28.09
CA LYS A 967 15.88 22.67 -28.71
C LYS A 967 17.06 23.18 -27.87
N GLY A 968 16.82 23.61 -26.63
CA GLY A 968 17.85 24.16 -25.75
C GLY A 968 18.87 23.12 -25.25
N THR A 969 18.45 21.87 -25.06
CA THR A 969 19.35 20.77 -24.71
C THR A 969 20.14 20.29 -25.94
N ALA A 970 19.49 20.17 -27.11
CA ALA A 970 20.12 19.79 -28.37
C ALA A 970 21.22 20.76 -28.80
N GLN A 971 21.02 22.07 -28.64
CA GLN A 971 22.06 23.07 -28.92
C GLN A 971 23.34 22.81 -28.11
N ARG A 972 23.20 22.50 -26.81
CA ARG A 972 24.36 22.22 -25.95
C ARG A 972 25.04 20.90 -26.31
N ILE A 973 24.26 19.87 -26.65
CA ILE A 973 24.78 18.57 -27.10
C ILE A 973 25.59 18.72 -28.41
N ARG A 974 25.11 19.50 -29.38
CA ARG A 974 25.86 19.76 -30.63
C ARG A 974 27.19 20.48 -30.41
N GLN A 975 27.22 21.43 -29.47
CA GLN A 975 28.46 22.13 -29.10
C GLN A 975 29.51 21.17 -28.52
N ALA A 976 29.10 20.04 -27.97
CA ALA A 976 29.97 18.97 -27.49
C ALA A 976 30.40 17.99 -28.60
N GLY A 977 30.00 18.22 -29.86
CA GLY A 977 30.34 17.36 -30.99
C GLY A 977 29.51 16.08 -31.12
N ILE A 978 28.41 15.95 -30.38
CA ILE A 978 27.53 14.77 -30.40
C ILE A 978 26.40 15.00 -31.41
N GLU A 979 26.12 13.98 -32.24
CA GLU A 979 24.99 14.00 -33.15
C GLU A 979 23.66 13.92 -32.38
N VAL A 980 22.75 14.85 -32.67
CA VAL A 980 21.45 14.94 -31.98
C VAL A 980 20.35 15.48 -32.88
N THR A 981 19.22 14.75 -32.91
CA THR A 981 17.99 15.20 -33.55
C THR A 981 17.24 16.14 -32.61
N THR A 982 16.87 17.33 -33.08
CA THR A 982 16.00 18.22 -32.30
C THR A 982 14.55 17.80 -32.46
N VAL A 983 13.85 17.74 -31.33
CA VAL A 983 12.39 17.56 -31.27
C VAL A 983 11.75 18.80 -30.66
N GLU A 984 10.58 19.17 -31.15
CA GLU A 984 9.84 20.34 -30.66
C GLU A 984 8.97 19.99 -29.44
N LYS A 985 8.78 20.96 -28.54
CA LYS A 985 7.99 20.80 -27.31
C LYS A 985 6.49 21.02 -27.56
N LEU A 986 5.64 20.56 -26.65
CA LEU A 986 4.18 20.65 -26.76
C LEU A 986 3.67 22.09 -26.84
N HIS A 987 4.23 23.02 -26.07
CA HIS A 987 3.86 24.44 -26.15
C HIS A 987 4.18 25.10 -27.51
N ALA A 988 5.01 24.47 -28.35
CA ALA A 988 5.22 24.89 -29.73
C ALA A 988 4.16 24.32 -30.71
N GLY A 989 3.14 23.63 -30.19
CA GLY A 989 2.06 22.98 -30.96
C GLY A 989 2.43 21.61 -31.53
N SER A 990 3.49 20.96 -31.03
CA SER A 990 4.00 19.68 -31.53
C SER A 990 3.68 18.51 -30.58
N GLU A 991 3.03 17.46 -31.10
CA GLU A 991 2.81 16.17 -30.41
C GLU A 991 3.96 15.17 -30.66
N GLU A 992 5.04 15.60 -31.33
CA GLU A 992 6.11 14.72 -31.79
C GLU A 992 6.73 13.89 -30.66
N ILE A 993 6.95 14.48 -29.47
CA ILE A 993 7.62 13.77 -28.37
C ILE A 993 6.73 12.68 -27.76
N PRO A 994 5.49 12.96 -27.30
CA PRO A 994 4.60 11.91 -26.82
C PRO A 994 4.28 10.85 -27.88
N GLU A 995 4.13 11.23 -29.16
CA GLU A 995 3.91 10.27 -30.24
C GLU A 995 5.09 9.31 -30.44
N LYS A 996 6.33 9.83 -30.47
CA LYS A 996 7.52 8.99 -30.56
C LYS A 996 7.65 8.01 -29.41
N ILE A 997 7.28 8.44 -28.20
CA ILE A 997 7.19 7.58 -27.01
C ILE A 997 6.14 6.48 -27.22
N ARG A 998 4.91 6.84 -27.58
CA ARG A 998 3.80 5.89 -27.81
C ARG A 998 4.07 4.91 -28.95
N GLN A 999 4.84 5.30 -29.96
CA GLN A 999 5.24 4.44 -31.09
C GLN A 999 6.47 3.56 -30.79
N GLY A 1000 7.02 3.60 -29.58
CA GLY A 1000 8.21 2.82 -29.20
C GLY A 1000 9.51 3.28 -29.88
N GLN A 1001 9.57 4.52 -30.40
CA GLN A 1001 10.79 5.08 -30.99
C GLN A 1001 11.80 5.57 -29.93
N VAL A 1002 11.39 5.65 -28.67
CA VAL A 1002 12.19 6.06 -27.51
C VAL A 1002 12.32 4.89 -26.54
N GLN A 1003 13.54 4.61 -26.07
CA GLN A 1003 13.82 3.53 -25.12
C GLN A 1003 14.18 4.05 -23.72
N CYS A 1004 14.55 5.33 -23.63
CA CYS A 1004 14.96 5.95 -22.37
C CYS A 1004 14.67 7.46 -22.42
N VAL A 1005 14.20 8.01 -21.30
CA VAL A 1005 13.97 9.45 -21.14
C VAL A 1005 14.82 9.98 -19.99
N LEU A 1006 15.61 11.03 -20.25
CA LEU A 1006 16.31 11.82 -19.24
C LEU A 1006 15.69 13.21 -19.19
N ASN A 1007 14.95 13.49 -18.12
CA ASN A 1007 14.14 14.69 -17.98
C ASN A 1007 14.31 15.32 -16.59
N THR A 1008 15.09 16.39 -16.49
CA THR A 1008 15.21 17.12 -15.22
C THR A 1008 14.21 18.28 -15.16
N THR A 1009 13.59 18.46 -13.99
CA THR A 1009 12.48 19.41 -13.81
C THR A 1009 12.97 20.86 -13.74
N THR A 1010 12.31 21.77 -14.48
CA THR A 1010 12.42 23.22 -14.33
C THR A 1010 11.24 23.75 -13.48
N HIS A 1011 11.48 24.70 -12.58
CA HIS A 1011 10.53 25.51 -11.79
C HIS A 1011 9.08 25.01 -11.61
N GLY A 1012 8.70 24.69 -10.36
CA GLY A 1012 7.30 24.61 -9.90
C GLY A 1012 6.47 23.43 -10.44
N ARG A 1013 5.52 22.94 -9.64
CA ARG A 1013 4.55 21.91 -10.03
C ARG A 1013 3.53 22.49 -11.03
N LYS A 1014 3.91 22.69 -12.30
CA LYS A 1014 2.96 23.04 -13.36
C LYS A 1014 2.60 21.79 -14.15
N ILE A 1015 1.42 21.24 -13.86
CA ILE A 1015 0.81 20.07 -14.54
C ILE A 1015 0.67 20.31 -16.05
N ALA A 1016 0.60 21.58 -16.49
CA ALA A 1016 0.57 21.97 -17.90
C ALA A 1016 1.96 22.14 -18.55
N SER A 1017 3.06 21.78 -17.88
CA SER A 1017 4.41 21.89 -18.47
C SER A 1017 4.70 20.76 -19.46
N ASP A 1018 5.48 21.05 -20.52
CA ASP A 1018 5.88 19.97 -21.45
C ASP A 1018 6.65 18.86 -20.75
N GLY A 1019 7.43 19.21 -19.72
CA GLY A 1019 8.19 18.25 -18.93
C GLY A 1019 7.29 17.20 -18.31
N PHE A 1020 6.16 17.62 -17.72
CA PHE A 1020 5.18 16.71 -17.12
C PHE A 1020 4.60 15.75 -18.16
N ALA A 1021 4.15 16.26 -19.31
CA ALA A 1021 3.57 15.43 -20.36
C ALA A 1021 4.56 14.40 -20.93
N ILE A 1022 5.85 14.78 -21.09
CA ILE A 1022 6.91 13.86 -21.53
C ILE A 1022 7.09 12.72 -20.51
N ARG A 1023 7.22 13.06 -19.22
CA ARG A 1023 7.43 12.05 -18.17
C ARG A 1023 6.21 11.14 -18.03
N ARG A 1024 5.01 11.70 -18.08
CA ARG A 1024 3.74 10.94 -18.06
C ARG A 1024 3.68 9.95 -19.22
N ALA A 1025 3.95 10.39 -20.45
CA ALA A 1025 3.93 9.50 -21.62
C ALA A 1025 4.94 8.35 -21.47
N ALA A 1026 6.12 8.61 -20.90
CA ALA A 1026 7.12 7.57 -20.65
C ALA A 1026 6.63 6.53 -19.62
N VAL A 1027 6.05 6.99 -18.51
CA VAL A 1027 5.46 6.13 -17.47
C VAL A 1027 4.32 5.28 -18.03
N GLU A 1028 3.41 5.87 -18.81
CA GLU A 1028 2.28 5.17 -19.42
C GLU A 1028 2.73 4.04 -20.37
N GLN A 1029 3.90 4.17 -20.99
CA GLN A 1029 4.49 3.16 -21.89
C GLN A 1029 5.47 2.21 -21.19
N GLY A 1030 5.69 2.37 -19.88
CA GLY A 1030 6.68 1.58 -19.14
C GLY A 1030 8.12 1.80 -19.59
N ILE A 1031 8.42 2.98 -20.13
CA ILE A 1031 9.77 3.38 -20.55
C ILE A 1031 10.51 4.00 -19.35
N PRO A 1032 11.76 3.61 -19.08
CA PRO A 1032 12.58 4.24 -18.04
C PRO A 1032 12.63 5.77 -18.20
N CYS A 1033 12.20 6.49 -17.16
CA CYS A 1033 12.18 7.94 -17.11
C CYS A 1033 12.99 8.44 -15.91
N PHE A 1034 14.19 8.93 -16.18
CA PHE A 1034 15.10 9.42 -15.16
C PHE A 1034 14.87 10.92 -14.91
N THR A 1035 14.51 11.25 -13.68
CA THR A 1035 14.34 12.63 -13.22
C THR A 1035 15.47 13.12 -12.31
N SER A 1036 16.31 12.19 -11.84
CA SER A 1036 17.60 12.46 -11.19
C SER A 1036 18.74 12.05 -12.12
N LEU A 1037 19.79 12.88 -12.16
CA LEU A 1037 21.03 12.56 -12.89
C LEU A 1037 21.78 11.39 -12.24
N ASP A 1038 21.70 11.23 -10.92
CA ASP A 1038 22.40 10.17 -10.19
C ASP A 1038 21.82 8.80 -10.57
N THR A 1039 20.49 8.68 -10.61
CA THR A 1039 19.80 7.46 -11.05
C THR A 1039 20.16 7.12 -12.50
N ALA A 1040 20.25 8.12 -13.39
CA ALA A 1040 20.67 7.91 -14.77
C ALA A 1040 22.14 7.46 -14.88
N GLU A 1041 23.03 8.01 -14.05
CA GLU A 1041 24.42 7.56 -13.97
C GLU A 1041 24.53 6.12 -13.49
N ALA A 1042 23.77 5.76 -12.46
CA ALA A 1042 23.73 4.40 -11.93
C ALA A 1042 23.24 3.39 -12.96
N TRP A 1043 22.18 3.75 -13.70
CA TRP A 1043 21.69 2.97 -14.82
C TRP A 1043 22.77 2.76 -15.91
N LEU A 1044 23.47 3.83 -16.28
CA LEU A 1044 24.58 3.75 -17.25
C LEU A 1044 25.68 2.80 -16.80
N LYS A 1045 26.09 2.84 -15.52
CA LYS A 1045 27.09 1.92 -14.97
C LYS A 1045 26.67 0.46 -15.13
N VAL A 1046 25.38 0.16 -15.00
CA VAL A 1046 24.84 -1.18 -15.21
C VAL A 1046 24.81 -1.56 -16.70
N LEU A 1047 24.46 -0.62 -17.60
CA LEU A 1047 24.49 -0.87 -19.04
C LEU A 1047 25.91 -1.12 -19.55
N GLU A 1048 26.89 -0.37 -19.08
CA GLU A 1048 28.30 -0.50 -19.46
C GLU A 1048 28.86 -1.89 -19.15
N LEU A 1049 28.41 -2.52 -18.06
CA LEU A 1049 28.79 -3.89 -17.71
C LEU A 1049 28.13 -4.96 -18.58
N ASN A 1050 26.95 -4.68 -19.11
CA ASN A 1050 26.18 -5.62 -19.92
C ASN A 1050 26.42 -5.44 -21.44
N SER A 1051 27.23 -4.46 -21.85
CA SER A 1051 27.53 -4.21 -23.26
C SER A 1051 28.59 -5.20 -23.80
N PRO A 1052 28.30 -5.94 -24.90
CA PRO A 1052 29.27 -6.84 -25.53
C PRO A 1052 30.58 -6.17 -25.95
N SER A 1053 30.58 -4.85 -26.20
CA SER A 1053 31.76 -4.09 -26.60
C SER A 1053 32.78 -3.86 -25.47
N LEU A 1054 32.38 -4.05 -24.20
CA LEU A 1054 33.25 -3.92 -23.03
C LEU A 1054 33.61 -5.27 -22.37
N ILE A 1055 32.98 -6.36 -22.82
CA ILE A 1055 33.32 -7.75 -22.43
C ILE A 1055 34.57 -8.24 -23.20
N ALA A 1056 35.04 -7.48 -24.18
CA ALA A 1056 36.27 -7.74 -24.93
C ALA A 1056 37.46 -6.90 -24.42
N ILE A 1057 37.75 -6.93 -23.11
CA ILE A 1057 39.07 -6.63 -22.53
C ILE A 1057 39.34 -7.58 -21.36
#